data_AF-A0A942H3W5-F1
#
_entry.id   AF-A0A942H3W5-F1
#
_cell.length_a   1.000
_cell.length_b   1.000
_cell.length_c   1.000
_cell.angle_alpha   90.00
_cell.angle_beta   90.00
_cell.angle_gamma   90.00
#
_symmetry.space_group_name_H-M   'P 1'
#
loop_
_entity.id
_entity.type
_entity.pdbx_description
1 polymer ?
#
loop_
_entity_poly.entity_id
_entity_poly.type
_entity_poly.pdbx_seq_one_letter_code
_entity_poly.pdbx_strand_id
1 'polypeptide(L)'
;MTYIIAYFMPMAVAVLLFFGNSPAKTPQVEVPKPAGSRVVHIALADGSRRTTLLAPEQSPLDITQPKVIDDGISREFLVNDLADTSDDDLADLSCGDSAGRCTLRAAIEQLNATGGGRIRFGFSSPAKIVLDRGPLVLNATSREITIEGPGADRLTIGRNLTGAPFRIFDLVGSTKAVTIRGVTIENGATPKDRDDLAGGCLLVPLNQTVNLDAVVVQNCSSNHGGGIAILGMLYVSASTIRNNTATLGGGVLVFDEGALTMADSTIFANQASQGAGINNNGDYSPARLTNTTITGNETVAGLEYQVGGGLFAYGPLLMTNVTCTENTSQNDGGGIGNMAGVWGSILSEFRNTIVAGNTAGNLPDLYSYFLISHGHNLIGTGPVNGMTNGVNGDIVGSSFPIDPHLGPLQDNGGLTLTHLPLRNSPAINAGDSCVFDGGCMPHLISDQRGVDFPRKVGAGVDIGAVERSLLNRRALFDFDGDGRSDMAVFRPSDQTWYIDRSRDGFASAQWGLPTDKLAPADYDGDGKADIAVFRDGVWWWVSSSDSVSHARQFGSAGDIPVSGDYTGDGLLDLTVYRGGEWWTLDLSTGQVGMVGFGRPQDKPVPADYTGDGRLELAVYRNGEWWSFDLTNGHQNTIEFGLPSDDPVPADYDGDGRADEAVYRDGLWYIFSSSAGYQQYSFGLSTDTPVPADYDGDGKTDPAIFRQGSWWVINSANGSVSVDSFGRQNDLPVEAAY
;
A
#
# COMPACT_ATOMS: atom_id res chain seq x y z
N MET A 1 8.16 -57.12 8.42
CA MET A 1 6.82 -57.71 8.22
C MET A 1 5.84 -56.54 8.30
N THR A 2 5.70 -55.70 7.27
CA THR A 2 5.10 -55.95 5.93
C THR A 2 3.67 -56.47 6.13
N TYR A 3 2.62 -55.67 5.90
CA TYR A 3 2.21 -55.18 4.58
C TYR A 3 1.64 -53.74 4.56
N ILE A 4 1.99 -53.06 3.45
CA ILE A 4 1.47 -51.80 2.88
C ILE A 4 0.30 -52.14 1.94
N ILE A 5 -0.57 -51.15 1.64
CA ILE A 5 -1.28 -50.81 0.35
C ILE A 5 -2.66 -50.24 0.70
N ALA A 6 -3.20 -49.15 0.13
CA ALA A 6 -2.74 -47.96 -0.59
C ALA A 6 -3.97 -47.03 -0.67
N TYR A 7 -3.76 -45.71 -0.52
CA TYR A 7 -4.75 -44.67 -0.81
C TYR A 7 -4.63 -44.27 -2.28
N PHE A 8 -5.74 -44.21 -3.01
CA PHE A 8 -5.90 -43.42 -4.24
C PHE A 8 -7.37 -42.97 -4.40
N MET A 9 -7.57 -41.65 -4.50
CA MET A 9 -8.74 -40.96 -5.08
C MET A 9 -8.75 -41.15 -6.64
N PRO A 10 -9.82 -40.84 -7.42
CA PRO A 10 -10.71 -39.67 -7.26
C PRO A 10 -12.23 -39.89 -7.52
N MET A 11 -13.03 -38.94 -7.02
CA MET A 11 -14.46 -38.80 -7.34
C MET A 11 -14.65 -38.28 -8.77
N ALA A 12 -15.56 -38.93 -9.48
CA ALA A 12 -15.92 -38.66 -10.85
C ALA A 12 -16.88 -37.45 -10.99
N VAL A 13 -16.59 -36.65 -12.02
CA VAL A 13 -17.45 -35.64 -12.62
C VAL A 13 -18.66 -36.32 -13.26
N ALA A 14 -19.88 -35.93 -12.85
CA ALA A 14 -21.10 -36.35 -13.51
C ALA A 14 -21.37 -35.44 -14.72
N VAL A 15 -21.07 -35.96 -15.91
CA VAL A 15 -21.52 -35.39 -17.20
C VAL A 15 -22.96 -35.85 -17.44
N LEU A 16 -23.90 -34.92 -17.47
CA LEU A 16 -25.28 -35.18 -17.92
C LEU A 16 -25.41 -34.71 -19.37
N LEU A 17 -25.43 -35.65 -20.32
CA LEU A 17 -25.77 -35.40 -21.72
C LEU A 17 -27.31 -35.41 -21.88
N PHE A 18 -27.87 -34.34 -22.44
CA PHE A 18 -29.19 -34.38 -23.08
C PHE A 18 -29.10 -33.75 -24.48
N PHE A 19 -29.33 -34.57 -25.51
CA PHE A 19 -29.77 -34.10 -26.83
C PHE A 19 -31.28 -34.28 -26.92
N GLY A 20 -32.02 -33.23 -27.28
CA GLY A 20 -33.45 -33.30 -27.55
C GLY A 20 -34.05 -31.94 -27.92
N ASN A 21 -34.35 -31.77 -29.21
CA ASN A 21 -34.96 -30.59 -29.81
C ASN A 21 -36.39 -30.31 -29.34
N SER A 22 -36.71 -28.99 -29.29
CA SER A 22 -37.99 -28.32 -29.62
C SER A 22 -38.67 -27.53 -28.47
N PRO A 23 -39.19 -26.30 -28.72
CA PRO A 23 -39.44 -25.30 -27.68
C PRO A 23 -40.90 -25.27 -27.21
N ALA A 24 -41.11 -25.23 -25.90
CA ALA A 24 -42.39 -24.86 -25.30
C ALA A 24 -42.18 -23.78 -24.24
N LYS A 25 -42.89 -22.66 -24.41
CA LYS A 25 -42.87 -21.45 -23.58
C LYS A 25 -43.21 -21.75 -22.11
N THR A 26 -42.39 -21.27 -21.19
CA THR A 26 -42.75 -21.08 -19.76
C THR A 26 -43.05 -19.59 -19.49
N PRO A 27 -43.95 -19.26 -18.53
CA PRO A 27 -44.40 -17.90 -18.30
C PRO A 27 -43.35 -17.11 -17.50
N GLN A 28 -43.05 -15.89 -17.95
CA GLN A 28 -42.22 -14.93 -17.22
C GLN A 28 -43.00 -14.39 -16.01
N VAL A 29 -42.42 -14.52 -14.81
CA VAL A 29 -42.86 -13.81 -13.61
C VAL A 29 -42.28 -12.39 -13.69
N GLU A 30 -43.12 -11.38 -13.87
CA GLU A 30 -42.70 -9.98 -13.80
C GLU A 30 -42.42 -9.60 -12.34
N VAL A 31 -41.17 -9.25 -12.04
CA VAL A 31 -40.76 -8.61 -10.79
C VAL A 31 -41.07 -7.11 -10.92
N PRO A 32 -41.76 -6.47 -9.96
CA PRO A 32 -42.07 -5.04 -10.04
C PRO A 32 -40.80 -4.17 -10.01
N LYS A 33 -40.73 -3.21 -10.92
CA LYS A 33 -39.63 -2.24 -11.05
C LYS A 33 -39.66 -1.20 -9.90
N PRO A 34 -38.55 -0.90 -9.21
CA PRO A 34 -38.48 0.21 -8.25
C PRO A 34 -38.75 1.55 -8.93
N ALA A 35 -39.58 2.40 -8.33
CA ALA A 35 -39.91 3.73 -8.83
C ALA A 35 -38.65 4.58 -9.02
N GLY A 36 -38.49 5.20 -10.19
CA GLY A 36 -37.35 6.09 -10.50
C GLY A 36 -36.16 5.44 -11.20
N SER A 37 -36.12 4.11 -11.36
CA SER A 37 -35.02 3.44 -12.08
C SER A 37 -35.08 3.65 -13.60
N ARG A 38 -33.92 3.92 -14.23
CA ARG A 38 -33.78 4.02 -15.70
C ARG A 38 -33.11 2.76 -16.23
N VAL A 39 -33.64 2.24 -17.36
CA VAL A 39 -33.07 1.08 -18.06
C VAL A 39 -32.15 1.60 -19.14
N VAL A 40 -30.89 1.17 -19.12
CA VAL A 40 -29.90 1.51 -20.16
C VAL A 40 -29.44 0.22 -20.82
N HIS A 41 -29.43 0.23 -22.16
CA HIS A 41 -28.89 -0.84 -22.96
C HIS A 41 -27.47 -0.48 -23.36
N ILE A 42 -26.49 -1.24 -22.86
CA ILE A 42 -25.09 -1.09 -23.23
C ILE A 42 -24.82 -2.11 -24.33
N ALA A 43 -24.38 -1.63 -25.49
CA ALA A 43 -23.87 -2.48 -26.55
C ALA A 43 -22.42 -2.85 -26.23
N LEU A 44 -22.13 -4.15 -26.14
CA LEU A 44 -20.78 -4.64 -25.95
C LEU A 44 -20.08 -4.80 -27.31
N ALA A 45 -18.75 -4.78 -27.32
CA ALA A 45 -17.93 -4.84 -28.53
C ALA A 45 -18.12 -6.13 -29.35
N ASP A 46 -18.66 -7.18 -28.73
CA ASP A 46 -19.02 -8.45 -29.35
C ASP A 46 -20.41 -8.46 -30.03
N GLY A 47 -21.13 -7.32 -30.01
CA GLY A 47 -22.46 -7.17 -30.59
C GLY A 47 -23.60 -7.66 -29.70
N SER A 48 -23.31 -8.15 -28.49
CA SER A 48 -24.34 -8.52 -27.50
C SER A 48 -24.87 -7.27 -26.75
N ARG A 49 -26.12 -7.34 -26.28
CA ARG A 49 -26.76 -6.28 -25.48
C ARG A 49 -26.96 -6.77 -24.05
N ARG A 50 -26.33 -6.10 -23.08
CA ARG A 50 -26.67 -6.26 -21.65
C ARG A 50 -27.62 -5.15 -21.21
N THR A 51 -28.63 -5.53 -20.45
CA THR A 51 -29.60 -4.61 -19.85
C THR A 51 -29.25 -4.46 -18.37
N THR A 52 -28.87 -3.25 -17.97
CA THR A 52 -28.58 -2.91 -16.56
C THR A 52 -29.59 -1.88 -16.07
N LEU A 53 -29.98 -2.01 -14.79
CA LEU A 53 -30.77 -1.02 -14.06
C LEU A 53 -29.81 -0.07 -13.35
N LEU A 54 -29.86 1.22 -13.71
CA LEU A 54 -29.18 2.27 -12.96
C LEU A 54 -30.09 2.74 -11.82
N ALA A 55 -29.55 2.78 -10.60
CA ALA A 55 -30.20 3.43 -9.47
C ALA A 55 -30.30 4.95 -9.71
N PRO A 56 -31.31 5.64 -9.15
CA PRO A 56 -31.42 7.09 -9.32
C PRO A 56 -30.22 7.82 -8.70
N GLU A 57 -29.69 8.81 -9.42
CA GLU A 57 -28.77 9.81 -8.86
C GLU A 57 -29.43 10.47 -7.65
N GLN A 58 -28.77 10.40 -6.48
CA GLN A 58 -29.24 11.10 -5.30
C GLN A 58 -28.95 12.60 -5.47
N SER A 59 -30.02 13.40 -5.48
CA SER A 59 -29.95 14.84 -5.28
C SER A 59 -29.33 15.18 -3.92
N PRO A 60 -28.60 16.30 -3.77
CA PRO A 60 -27.91 16.65 -2.54
C PRO A 60 -28.90 16.76 -1.36
N LEU A 61 -28.64 16.00 -0.29
CA LEU A 61 -29.44 15.99 0.93
C LEU A 61 -29.32 17.34 1.67
N ASP A 62 -30.48 17.92 2.02
CA ASP A 62 -30.59 19.02 2.97
C ASP A 62 -30.30 18.49 4.39
N ILE A 63 -29.14 18.88 4.94
CA ILE A 63 -28.52 18.37 6.18
C ILE A 63 -28.95 19.12 7.45
N THR A 64 -30.10 19.78 7.46
CA THR A 64 -30.46 20.68 8.58
C THR A 64 -31.41 20.11 9.64
N GLN A 65 -31.84 18.84 9.55
CA GLN A 65 -32.64 18.18 10.62
C GLN A 65 -32.24 16.73 10.88
N PRO A 66 -32.19 16.27 12.15
CA PRO A 66 -32.01 14.87 12.50
C PRO A 66 -33.25 14.09 12.05
N LYS A 67 -33.15 13.39 10.93
CA LYS A 67 -34.24 12.60 10.37
C LYS A 67 -33.84 11.13 10.36
N VAL A 68 -34.70 10.28 10.93
CA VAL A 68 -34.66 8.82 10.74
C VAL A 68 -34.80 8.55 9.24
N ILE A 69 -33.75 8.01 8.61
CA ILE A 69 -33.87 7.41 7.28
C ILE A 69 -34.33 5.97 7.51
N ASP A 70 -35.63 5.76 7.67
CA ASP A 70 -36.24 4.43 7.73
C ASP A 70 -36.55 3.97 6.31
N ASP A 71 -35.65 3.20 5.71
CA ASP A 71 -35.87 2.52 4.43
C ASP A 71 -36.64 1.19 4.58
N GLY A 72 -37.17 0.91 5.79
CA GLY A 72 -37.91 -0.29 6.12
C GLY A 72 -37.03 -1.52 6.37
N ILE A 73 -35.69 -1.39 6.29
CA ILE A 73 -34.75 -2.50 6.46
C ILE A 73 -33.62 -2.16 7.45
N SER A 74 -33.21 -0.88 7.59
CA SER A 74 -32.18 -0.43 8.52
C SER A 74 -32.59 0.82 9.33
N ARG A 75 -32.25 0.86 10.63
CA ARG A 75 -32.38 2.05 11.48
C ARG A 75 -31.05 2.80 11.46
N GLU A 76 -31.07 4.08 11.09
CA GLU A 76 -29.86 4.92 11.01
C GLU A 76 -29.99 6.19 11.88
N PHE A 77 -28.94 6.51 12.64
CA PHE A 77 -28.81 7.74 13.41
C PHE A 77 -27.61 8.57 12.96
N LEU A 78 -27.82 9.89 12.88
CA LEU A 78 -26.79 10.86 12.54
C LEU A 78 -26.33 11.60 13.79
N VAL A 79 -25.15 11.25 14.31
CA VAL A 79 -24.51 11.96 15.42
C VAL A 79 -24.06 13.32 14.92
N ASN A 80 -24.55 14.37 15.58
CA ASN A 80 -24.33 15.77 15.20
C ASN A 80 -23.71 16.61 16.31
N ASP A 81 -23.47 16.03 17.49
CA ASP A 81 -22.87 16.71 18.63
C ASP A 81 -21.78 15.86 19.30
N LEU A 82 -20.79 16.54 19.87
CA LEU A 82 -19.59 15.93 20.47
C LEU A 82 -19.75 15.63 21.96
N ALA A 83 -20.85 16.08 22.58
CA ALA A 83 -21.11 15.84 23.99
C ALA A 83 -21.28 14.36 24.31
N ASP A 84 -21.05 14.01 25.59
CA ASP A 84 -21.27 12.68 26.14
C ASP A 84 -22.53 12.67 27.03
N THR A 85 -23.71 12.78 26.41
CA THR A 85 -25.02 12.80 27.10
C THR A 85 -25.89 11.62 26.66
N SER A 86 -26.75 11.16 27.56
CA SER A 86 -27.70 10.08 27.28
C SER A 86 -28.93 10.59 26.54
N ASP A 87 -29.59 9.67 25.86
CA ASP A 87 -30.90 9.86 25.26
C ASP A 87 -31.93 10.25 26.34
N ASP A 88 -32.86 11.14 26.01
CA ASP A 88 -33.88 11.62 26.96
C ASP A 88 -35.19 10.81 26.94
N ASP A 89 -35.50 10.10 25.86
CA ASP A 89 -36.67 9.22 25.73
C ASP A 89 -36.46 8.08 24.71
N LEU A 90 -35.97 6.94 25.19
CA LEU A 90 -35.71 5.75 24.36
C LEU A 90 -36.95 5.20 23.61
N ALA A 91 -38.17 5.62 23.98
CA ALA A 91 -39.40 5.19 23.34
C ALA A 91 -39.74 5.99 22.07
N ASP A 92 -39.10 7.16 21.86
CA ASP A 92 -39.44 8.07 20.77
C ASP A 92 -38.79 7.71 19.42
N LEU A 93 -37.86 6.75 19.43
CA LEU A 93 -37.10 6.28 18.27
C LEU A 93 -36.16 7.32 17.64
N SER A 94 -35.82 8.36 18.39
CA SER A 94 -34.81 9.38 18.12
C SER A 94 -33.55 9.11 18.95
N CYS A 95 -32.49 9.87 18.70
CA CYS A 95 -31.25 9.84 19.50
C CYS A 95 -31.06 11.16 20.29
N GLY A 96 -32.16 11.88 20.55
CA GLY A 96 -32.10 13.21 21.14
C GLY A 96 -31.75 13.14 22.61
N ASP A 97 -30.80 13.96 23.05
CA ASP A 97 -30.66 14.25 24.47
C ASP A 97 -31.65 15.36 24.89
N SER A 98 -31.68 15.68 26.19
CA SER A 98 -32.55 16.73 26.75
C SER A 98 -32.36 18.15 26.15
N ALA A 99 -31.30 18.37 25.36
CA ALA A 99 -31.04 19.61 24.63
C ALA A 99 -31.33 19.49 23.12
N GLY A 100 -31.91 18.36 22.67
CA GLY A 100 -32.23 18.05 21.29
C GLY A 100 -31.02 17.67 20.43
N ARG A 101 -29.90 17.28 21.05
CA ARG A 101 -28.65 16.93 20.37
C ARG A 101 -28.54 15.42 20.22
N CYS A 102 -28.07 14.96 19.07
CA CYS A 102 -27.78 13.54 18.87
C CYS A 102 -26.30 13.27 19.13
N THR A 103 -26.00 12.75 20.32
CA THR A 103 -24.65 12.33 20.72
C THR A 103 -24.40 10.87 20.34
N LEU A 104 -23.14 10.45 20.32
CA LEU A 104 -22.81 9.04 20.12
C LEU A 104 -23.41 8.13 21.19
N ARG A 105 -23.42 8.57 22.46
CA ARG A 105 -24.00 7.79 23.55
C ARG A 105 -25.51 7.63 23.37
N ALA A 106 -26.24 8.71 23.12
CA ALA A 106 -27.68 8.65 22.89
C ALA A 106 -28.04 7.76 21.69
N ALA A 107 -27.31 7.90 20.57
CA ALA A 107 -27.52 7.05 19.40
C ALA A 107 -27.28 5.56 19.69
N ILE A 108 -26.26 5.22 20.48
CA ILE A 108 -25.99 3.84 20.90
C ILE A 108 -27.09 3.31 21.83
N GLU A 109 -27.53 4.11 22.80
CA GLU A 109 -28.63 3.74 23.70
C GLU A 109 -29.90 3.43 22.90
N GLN A 110 -30.19 4.21 21.85
CA GLN A 110 -31.32 3.95 20.97
C GLN A 110 -31.16 2.69 20.10
N LEU A 111 -29.96 2.43 19.58
CA LEU A 111 -29.69 1.18 18.87
C LEU A 111 -29.84 -0.04 19.77
N ASN A 112 -29.40 0.04 21.03
CA ASN A 112 -29.58 -1.03 22.00
C ASN A 112 -31.07 -1.29 22.29
N ALA A 113 -31.87 -0.22 22.48
CA ALA A 113 -33.31 -0.32 22.73
C ALA A 113 -34.07 -0.94 21.55
N THR A 114 -33.59 -0.72 20.32
CA THR A 114 -34.22 -1.21 19.09
C THR A 114 -33.58 -2.48 18.50
N GLY A 115 -32.53 -2.98 19.15
CA GLY A 115 -31.85 -4.24 18.83
C GLY A 115 -30.87 -4.17 17.67
N GLY A 116 -30.38 -2.99 17.29
CA GLY A 116 -29.32 -2.79 16.28
C GLY A 116 -29.67 -1.77 15.19
N GLY A 117 -28.69 -1.46 14.34
CA GLY A 117 -28.79 -0.44 13.29
C GLY A 117 -27.44 0.22 12.99
N ARG A 118 -27.46 1.41 12.39
CA ARG A 118 -26.27 2.14 11.93
C ARG A 118 -26.17 3.52 12.57
N ILE A 119 -24.93 3.96 12.82
CA ILE A 119 -24.56 5.31 13.23
C ILE A 119 -23.64 5.90 12.17
N ARG A 120 -23.93 7.15 11.77
CA ARG A 120 -23.05 7.99 10.94
C ARG A 120 -22.82 9.32 11.63
N PHE A 121 -21.84 10.10 11.17
CA PHE A 121 -21.45 11.37 11.78
C PHE A 121 -21.59 12.54 10.81
N GLY A 122 -22.16 13.66 11.29
CA GLY A 122 -22.40 14.87 10.51
C GLY A 122 -21.27 15.91 10.57
N PHE A 123 -20.04 15.52 10.91
CA PHE A 123 -18.94 16.47 11.12
C PHE A 123 -18.17 16.75 9.82
N SER A 124 -18.07 18.03 9.45
CA SER A 124 -17.31 18.49 8.27
C SER A 124 -15.80 18.68 8.53
N SER A 125 -15.40 18.79 9.80
CA SER A 125 -14.01 18.98 10.23
C SER A 125 -13.59 17.86 11.19
N PRO A 126 -12.28 17.62 11.36
CA PRO A 126 -11.81 16.66 12.36
C PRO A 126 -12.39 16.94 13.75
N ALA A 127 -12.85 15.89 14.42
CA ALA A 127 -13.61 16.01 15.66
C ALA A 127 -13.18 14.98 16.71
N LYS A 128 -13.36 15.33 17.98
CA LYS A 128 -13.08 14.45 19.12
C LYS A 128 -14.27 14.37 20.04
N ILE A 129 -14.79 13.17 20.23
CA ILE A 129 -15.80 12.84 21.24
C ILE A 129 -15.04 12.42 22.51
N VAL A 130 -15.24 13.17 23.59
CA VAL A 130 -14.61 12.94 24.88
C VAL A 130 -15.65 12.32 25.82
N LEU A 131 -15.40 11.07 26.24
CA LEU A 131 -16.30 10.33 27.13
C LEU A 131 -16.00 10.63 28.59
N ASP A 132 -17.02 11.05 29.33
CA ASP A 132 -16.97 11.43 30.74
C ASP A 132 -17.84 10.54 31.62
N ARG A 133 -18.76 9.77 31.02
CA ARG A 133 -19.80 9.01 31.75
C ARG A 133 -19.56 7.50 31.83
N GLY A 134 -18.43 7.02 31.35
CA GLY A 134 -18.11 5.59 31.32
C GLY A 134 -18.19 4.98 29.91
N PRO A 135 -18.17 3.63 29.82
CA PRO A 135 -18.10 2.92 28.55
C PRO A 135 -19.33 3.19 27.66
N LEU A 136 -19.15 3.05 26.36
CA LEU A 136 -20.21 2.94 25.38
C LEU A 136 -20.64 1.46 25.28
N VAL A 137 -21.81 1.15 25.82
CA VAL A 137 -22.32 -0.23 25.87
C VAL A 137 -22.99 -0.58 24.55
N LEU A 138 -22.57 -1.67 23.91
CA LEU A 138 -23.09 -2.15 22.63
C LEU A 138 -23.81 -3.49 22.82
N ASN A 139 -25.07 -3.57 22.41
CA ASN A 139 -25.91 -4.76 22.55
C ASN A 139 -26.73 -5.04 21.27
N ALA A 140 -26.08 -5.69 20.31
CA ALA A 140 -26.65 -6.03 19.00
C ALA A 140 -27.48 -7.34 19.10
N THR A 141 -28.78 -7.25 19.34
CA THR A 141 -29.64 -8.43 19.63
C THR A 141 -30.46 -8.93 18.44
N SER A 142 -30.88 -8.03 17.54
CA SER A 142 -31.78 -8.33 16.43
C SER A 142 -31.13 -8.11 15.08
N ARG A 143 -30.33 -7.05 14.97
CA ARG A 143 -29.53 -6.65 13.80
C ARG A 143 -28.11 -6.33 14.27
N GLU A 144 -27.19 -6.22 13.32
CA GLU A 144 -25.85 -5.72 13.60
C GLU A 144 -25.90 -4.27 14.09
N ILE A 145 -24.91 -3.88 14.89
CA ILE A 145 -24.62 -2.46 15.14
C ILE A 145 -23.45 -2.07 14.25
N THR A 146 -23.61 -1.03 13.43
CA THR A 146 -22.54 -0.46 12.61
C THR A 146 -22.26 0.98 13.02
N ILE A 147 -21.04 1.28 13.44
CA ILE A 147 -20.55 2.64 13.66
C ILE A 147 -19.67 3.01 12.47
N GLU A 148 -20.13 3.92 11.61
CA GLU A 148 -19.43 4.35 10.40
C GLU A 148 -18.89 5.77 10.60
N GLY A 149 -17.62 5.84 10.99
CA GLY A 149 -16.88 7.08 11.13
C GLY A 149 -16.47 7.70 9.78
N PRO A 150 -16.15 9.00 9.77
CA PRO A 150 -15.76 9.72 8.56
C PRO A 150 -14.29 9.48 8.12
N GLY A 151 -13.52 8.69 8.86
CA GLY A 151 -12.08 8.48 8.69
C GLY A 151 -11.36 8.49 10.04
N ALA A 152 -10.38 7.60 10.26
CA ALA A 152 -9.69 7.49 11.54
C ALA A 152 -8.83 8.73 11.87
N ASP A 153 -8.34 9.42 10.84
CA ASP A 153 -7.70 10.74 10.89
C ASP A 153 -8.69 11.88 11.21
N ARG A 154 -9.99 11.65 11.02
CA ARG A 154 -11.04 12.66 11.16
C ARG A 154 -11.89 12.54 12.42
N LEU A 155 -12.05 11.36 13.00
CA LEU A 155 -12.87 11.20 14.20
C LEU A 155 -12.14 10.39 15.26
N THR A 156 -11.95 11.02 16.43
CA THR A 156 -11.43 10.37 17.62
C THR A 156 -12.53 10.18 18.65
N ILE A 157 -12.67 8.97 19.19
CA ILE A 157 -13.53 8.63 20.32
C ILE A 157 -12.60 8.22 21.48
N GLY A 158 -12.59 9.00 22.56
CA GLY A 158 -11.65 8.74 23.65
C GLY A 158 -12.19 9.07 25.01
N ARG A 159 -11.66 8.38 26.02
CA ARG A 159 -11.97 8.65 27.43
C ARG A 159 -11.33 9.96 27.88
N ASN A 160 -12.01 10.68 28.75
CA ASN A 160 -11.41 11.78 29.49
C ASN A 160 -10.40 11.29 30.54
N LEU A 161 -9.17 11.76 30.43
CA LEU A 161 -8.06 11.39 31.31
C LEU A 161 -8.21 11.90 32.75
N THR A 162 -9.05 12.91 33.01
CA THR A 162 -9.30 13.40 34.38
C THR A 162 -10.30 12.54 35.15
N GLY A 163 -11.06 11.68 34.45
CA GLY A 163 -12.05 10.79 35.04
C GLY A 163 -11.48 9.45 35.50
N ALA A 164 -12.33 8.62 36.12
CA ALA A 164 -11.98 7.24 36.45
C ALA A 164 -11.59 6.44 35.19
N PRO A 165 -10.71 5.44 35.29
CA PRO A 165 -10.39 4.57 34.16
C PRO A 165 -11.61 3.73 33.78
N PHE A 166 -11.94 3.70 32.49
CA PHE A 166 -12.89 2.76 31.90
C PHE A 166 -12.52 2.45 30.45
N ARG A 167 -13.02 1.31 29.96
CA ARG A 167 -12.91 0.89 28.57
C ARG A 167 -13.82 1.69 27.65
N ILE A 168 -13.42 1.95 26.40
CA ILE A 168 -14.23 2.76 25.48
C ILE A 168 -15.49 2.02 25.04
N PHE A 169 -15.35 0.84 24.45
CA PHE A 169 -16.48 0.04 23.98
C PHE A 169 -16.63 -1.23 24.80
N ASP A 170 -17.84 -1.45 25.31
CA ASP A 170 -18.20 -2.61 26.10
C ASP A 170 -19.34 -3.37 25.45
N LEU A 171 -19.10 -4.59 25.00
CA LEU A 171 -20.14 -5.38 24.36
C LEU A 171 -20.82 -6.28 25.39
N VAL A 172 -22.15 -6.24 25.45
CA VAL A 172 -22.92 -6.98 26.46
C VAL A 172 -24.06 -7.73 25.80
N GLY A 173 -24.00 -9.06 25.80
CA GLY A 173 -25.11 -9.90 25.35
C GLY A 173 -25.45 -9.83 23.86
N SER A 174 -24.57 -9.26 23.02
CA SER A 174 -24.79 -9.18 21.58
C SER A 174 -24.85 -10.58 20.96
N THR A 175 -25.88 -10.83 20.15
CA THR A 175 -26.05 -12.06 19.37
C THR A 175 -25.81 -11.84 17.87
N LYS A 176 -25.62 -10.58 17.47
CA LYS A 176 -25.25 -10.12 16.13
C LYS A 176 -23.89 -9.43 16.19
N ALA A 177 -23.28 -9.27 15.02
CA ALA A 177 -21.97 -8.63 14.91
C ALA A 177 -22.05 -7.13 15.24
N VAL A 178 -20.95 -6.61 15.77
CA VAL A 178 -20.70 -5.18 15.91
C VAL A 178 -19.60 -4.81 14.92
N THR A 179 -19.85 -3.81 14.08
CA THR A 179 -18.88 -3.31 13.10
C THR A 179 -18.53 -1.86 13.43
N ILE A 180 -17.24 -1.55 13.53
CA ILE A 180 -16.73 -0.20 13.75
C ILE A 180 -15.78 0.13 12.62
N ARG A 181 -16.01 1.27 11.96
CA ARG A 181 -15.21 1.71 10.82
C ARG A 181 -14.76 3.16 10.91
N GLY A 182 -13.58 3.45 10.38
CA GLY A 182 -13.16 4.83 10.09
C GLY A 182 -13.11 5.74 11.32
N VAL A 183 -12.63 5.25 12.46
CA VAL A 183 -12.48 6.02 13.71
C VAL A 183 -11.17 5.71 14.40
N THR A 184 -10.65 6.69 15.14
CA THR A 184 -9.64 6.46 16.18
C THR A 184 -10.34 6.21 17.52
N ILE A 185 -9.94 5.16 18.22
CA ILE A 185 -10.38 4.78 19.57
C ILE A 185 -9.18 4.94 20.50
N GLU A 186 -9.30 5.75 21.55
CA GLU A 186 -8.13 6.05 22.39
C GLU A 186 -8.39 6.20 23.90
N ASN A 187 -7.30 6.10 24.66
CA ASN A 187 -7.21 6.43 26.09
C ASN A 187 -8.12 5.57 27.00
N GLY A 188 -8.69 4.49 26.47
CA GLY A 188 -9.41 3.50 27.24
C GLY A 188 -8.49 2.85 28.26
N ALA A 189 -8.97 2.68 29.49
CA ALA A 189 -8.18 2.09 30.55
C ALA A 189 -9.02 1.25 31.50
N THR A 190 -8.48 0.15 31.99
CA THR A 190 -9.12 -0.65 33.04
C THR A 190 -8.21 -0.74 34.27
N PRO A 191 -8.76 -0.89 35.49
CA PRO A 191 -7.95 -1.13 36.69
C PRO A 191 -7.01 -2.32 36.46
N LYS A 192 -5.76 -2.20 36.91
CA LYS A 192 -4.73 -3.25 36.78
C LYS A 192 -4.89 -4.31 37.87
N ASP A 193 -6.10 -4.85 37.99
CA ASP A 193 -6.41 -5.90 38.94
C ASP A 193 -6.11 -7.26 38.30
N ARG A 194 -5.69 -8.24 39.12
CA ARG A 194 -5.00 -9.45 38.65
C ARG A 194 -5.86 -10.38 37.78
N ASP A 195 -7.19 -10.23 37.85
CA ASP A 195 -8.15 -11.21 37.31
C ASP A 195 -9.04 -10.65 36.17
N ASP A 196 -8.90 -9.38 35.78
CA ASP A 196 -9.81 -8.75 34.81
C ASP A 196 -9.25 -8.85 33.37
N LEU A 197 -9.78 -9.82 32.62
CA LEU A 197 -9.69 -9.88 31.15
C LEU A 197 -10.50 -8.73 30.56
N ALA A 198 -9.87 -7.57 30.39
CA ALA A 198 -10.64 -6.35 30.25
C ALA A 198 -10.45 -5.61 28.92
N GLY A 199 -9.32 -5.62 28.22
CA GLY A 199 -9.18 -4.82 27.00
C GLY A 199 -9.25 -3.31 27.29
N GLY A 200 -8.16 -2.56 27.16
CA GLY A 200 -8.17 -1.15 27.55
C GLY A 200 -9.18 -0.32 26.74
N CYS A 201 -9.24 -0.51 25.43
CA CYS A 201 -10.21 0.19 24.57
C CYS A 201 -11.40 -0.68 24.14
N LEU A 202 -11.19 -1.97 23.94
CA LEU A 202 -12.22 -2.89 23.47
C LEU A 202 -12.07 -4.29 24.09
N LEU A 203 -13.19 -4.89 24.46
CA LEU A 203 -13.30 -6.31 24.79
C LEU A 203 -14.28 -6.96 23.84
N VAL A 204 -13.89 -8.10 23.28
CA VAL A 204 -14.76 -8.99 22.52
C VAL A 204 -15.12 -10.18 23.40
N PRO A 205 -16.32 -10.22 24.01
CA PRO A 205 -16.69 -11.32 24.90
C PRO A 205 -16.92 -12.63 24.15
N LEU A 206 -16.94 -13.73 24.90
CA LEU A 206 -17.28 -15.06 24.39
C LEU A 206 -18.57 -15.04 23.56
N ASN A 207 -18.59 -15.80 22.46
CA ASN A 207 -19.71 -15.93 21.52
C ASN A 207 -20.15 -14.63 20.81
N GLN A 208 -19.34 -13.57 20.86
CA GLN A 208 -19.61 -12.33 20.14
C GLN A 208 -18.65 -12.13 18.97
N THR A 209 -19.07 -11.31 18.00
CA THR A 209 -18.27 -11.00 16.81
C THR A 209 -18.11 -9.50 16.65
N VAL A 210 -16.87 -9.06 16.48
CA VAL A 210 -16.53 -7.67 16.19
C VAL A 210 -15.75 -7.59 14.89
N ASN A 211 -16.10 -6.61 14.05
CA ASN A 211 -15.37 -6.23 12.86
C ASN A 211 -14.82 -4.82 13.03
N LEU A 212 -13.50 -4.67 12.91
CA LEU A 212 -12.82 -3.37 12.86
C LEU A 212 -12.25 -3.17 11.45
N ASP A 213 -12.54 -2.02 10.85
CA ASP A 213 -12.12 -1.72 9.48
C ASP A 213 -11.69 -0.24 9.36
N ALA A 214 -10.47 0.03 8.91
CA ALA A 214 -9.93 1.40 8.91
C ALA A 214 -10.01 2.08 10.29
N VAL A 215 -9.68 1.34 11.35
CA VAL A 215 -9.71 1.82 12.75
C VAL A 215 -8.29 2.00 13.29
N VAL A 216 -8.09 3.04 14.10
CA VAL A 216 -6.88 3.19 14.92
C VAL A 216 -7.24 2.91 16.38
N VAL A 217 -6.55 1.96 17.03
CA VAL A 217 -6.66 1.72 18.49
C VAL A 217 -5.36 2.14 19.16
N GLN A 218 -5.43 3.17 20.02
CA GLN A 218 -4.21 3.79 20.55
C GLN A 218 -4.26 4.25 22.00
N ASN A 219 -3.08 4.30 22.64
CA ASN A 219 -2.90 4.87 23.98
C ASN A 219 -3.83 4.22 25.02
N CYS A 220 -4.21 2.97 24.81
CA CYS A 220 -5.07 2.22 25.70
C CYS A 220 -4.23 1.41 26.68
N SER A 221 -4.75 1.19 27.89
CA SER A 221 -4.03 0.43 28.91
C SER A 221 -4.89 -0.52 29.72
N SER A 222 -4.41 -1.74 29.95
CA SER A 222 -5.10 -2.75 30.76
C SER A 222 -4.07 -3.61 31.49
N ASN A 223 -4.51 -4.54 32.32
CA ASN A 223 -3.65 -5.66 32.73
C ASN A 223 -3.48 -6.67 31.57
N HIS A 224 -4.56 -6.93 30.85
CA HIS A 224 -4.67 -7.93 29.79
C HIS A 224 -5.33 -7.31 28.56
N GLY A 225 -4.64 -7.33 27.41
CA GLY A 225 -5.08 -6.69 26.17
C GLY A 225 -5.08 -5.17 26.31
N GLY A 226 -3.94 -4.51 26.09
CA GLY A 226 -3.81 -3.07 26.32
C GLY A 226 -4.76 -2.29 25.43
N GLY A 227 -4.73 -2.56 24.13
CA GLY A 227 -5.74 -2.10 23.17
C GLY A 227 -7.01 -2.94 23.26
N ILE A 228 -6.86 -4.23 22.93
CA ILE A 228 -7.99 -5.13 22.68
C ILE A 228 -7.78 -6.46 23.42
N ALA A 229 -8.84 -6.96 24.07
CA ALA A 229 -8.90 -8.32 24.59
C ALA A 229 -9.99 -9.12 23.87
N ILE A 230 -9.70 -10.36 23.50
CA ILE A 230 -10.55 -11.20 22.66
C ILE A 230 -10.82 -12.53 23.36
N LEU A 231 -12.09 -12.77 23.68
CA LEU A 231 -12.64 -14.08 24.06
C LEU A 231 -13.63 -14.60 22.99
N GLY A 232 -14.19 -13.72 22.16
CA GLY A 232 -15.03 -14.07 21.01
C GLY A 232 -14.25 -14.07 19.69
N MET A 233 -14.87 -13.58 18.61
CA MET A 233 -14.24 -13.48 17.30
C MET A 233 -13.99 -12.02 16.93
N LEU A 234 -12.75 -11.69 16.59
CA LEU A 234 -12.38 -10.38 16.07
C LEU A 234 -11.84 -10.49 14.64
N TYR A 235 -12.44 -9.70 13.75
CA TYR A 235 -11.94 -9.44 12.40
C TYR A 235 -11.38 -8.02 12.34
N VAL A 236 -10.16 -7.86 11.84
CA VAL A 236 -9.49 -6.57 11.70
C VAL A 236 -8.98 -6.42 10.27
N SER A 237 -9.35 -5.33 9.60
CA SER A 237 -8.88 -4.97 8.27
C SER A 237 -8.42 -3.52 8.21
N ALA A 238 -7.41 -3.21 7.39
CA ALA A 238 -7.00 -1.83 7.10
C ALA A 238 -6.72 -0.97 8.36
N SER A 239 -6.30 -1.60 9.47
CA SER A 239 -6.35 -0.96 10.79
C SER A 239 -4.97 -0.84 11.43
N THR A 240 -4.84 0.11 12.35
CA THR A 240 -3.62 0.35 13.12
C THR A 240 -3.85 0.13 14.61
N ILE A 241 -3.00 -0.66 15.26
CA ILE A 241 -3.03 -0.85 16.72
C ILE A 241 -1.68 -0.42 17.29
N ARG A 242 -1.65 0.69 18.03
CA ARG A 242 -0.38 1.29 18.45
C ARG A 242 -0.35 1.93 19.82
N ASN A 243 0.84 2.06 20.41
CA ASN A 243 1.06 2.76 21.68
C ASN A 243 0.17 2.25 22.82
N ASN A 244 -0.22 0.98 22.80
CA ASN A 244 -1.02 0.39 23.86
C ASN A 244 -0.12 -0.34 24.86
N THR A 245 -0.56 -0.42 26.11
CA THR A 245 0.25 -1.01 27.19
C THR A 245 -0.53 -2.02 28.02
N ALA A 246 0.05 -3.20 28.24
CA ALA A 246 -0.51 -4.20 29.14
C ALA A 246 0.57 -5.01 29.87
N THR A 247 0.15 -5.96 30.70
CA THR A 247 1.04 -7.05 31.16
C THR A 247 1.17 -8.11 30.08
N LEU A 248 0.05 -8.53 29.48
CA LEU A 248 0.00 -9.49 28.38
C LEU A 248 -0.76 -8.88 27.19
N GLY A 249 -0.17 -8.94 25.99
CA GLY A 249 -0.83 -8.45 24.77
C GLY A 249 -0.99 -6.94 24.79
N GLY A 250 0.10 -6.19 24.56
CA GLY A 250 0.08 -4.72 24.65
C GLY A 250 -0.91 -4.14 23.65
N GLY A 251 -0.81 -4.53 22.38
CA GLY A 251 -1.83 -4.24 21.37
C GLY A 251 -3.05 -5.13 21.56
N VAL A 252 -2.87 -6.44 21.40
CA VAL A 252 -3.96 -7.42 21.38
C VAL A 252 -3.65 -8.61 22.27
N LEU A 253 -4.63 -9.06 23.06
CA LEU A 253 -4.64 -10.35 23.72
C LEU A 253 -5.77 -11.22 23.14
N VAL A 254 -5.41 -12.40 22.67
CA VAL A 254 -6.35 -13.49 22.38
C VAL A 254 -6.32 -14.47 23.55
N PHE A 255 -7.48 -14.82 24.10
CA PHE A 255 -7.56 -15.63 25.31
C PHE A 255 -8.61 -16.74 25.16
N ASP A 256 -8.28 -17.92 25.68
CA ASP A 256 -9.18 -19.08 25.75
C ASP A 256 -9.73 -19.47 24.37
N GLU A 257 -11.05 -19.39 24.15
CA GLU A 257 -11.68 -19.70 22.86
C GLU A 257 -11.60 -18.56 21.84
N GLY A 258 -11.05 -17.39 22.22
CA GLY A 258 -11.00 -16.21 21.36
C GLY A 258 -10.23 -16.43 20.06
N ALA A 259 -10.68 -15.84 18.96
CA ALA A 259 -10.04 -15.95 17.65
C ALA A 259 -9.80 -14.58 17.02
N LEU A 260 -8.61 -14.41 16.43
CA LEU A 260 -8.21 -13.21 15.71
C LEU A 260 -8.01 -13.53 14.23
N THR A 261 -8.66 -12.77 13.37
CA THR A 261 -8.30 -12.69 11.94
C THR A 261 -7.96 -11.25 11.61
N MET A 262 -6.77 -11.01 11.09
CA MET A 262 -6.26 -9.68 10.74
C MET A 262 -5.70 -9.66 9.32
N ALA A 263 -6.08 -8.65 8.56
CA ALA A 263 -5.61 -8.39 7.21
C ALA A 263 -5.20 -6.93 7.01
N ASP A 264 -4.22 -6.68 6.15
CA ASP A 264 -3.89 -5.34 5.65
C ASP A 264 -3.70 -4.29 6.77
N SER A 265 -3.05 -4.69 7.87
CA SER A 265 -3.05 -3.94 9.13
C SER A 265 -1.66 -3.78 9.70
N THR A 266 -1.46 -2.78 10.58
CA THR A 266 -0.16 -2.51 11.20
C THR A 266 -0.27 -2.45 12.73
N ILE A 267 0.60 -3.19 13.41
CA ILE A 267 0.68 -3.22 14.88
C ILE A 267 2.06 -2.72 15.30
N PHE A 268 2.13 -1.58 15.98
CA PHE A 268 3.43 -1.02 16.35
C PHE A 268 3.50 -0.23 17.64
N ALA A 269 4.71 -0.12 18.20
CA ALA A 269 4.97 0.66 19.42
C ALA A 269 4.11 0.27 20.63
N ASN A 270 3.63 -0.97 20.67
CA ASN A 270 2.91 -1.50 21.83
C ASN A 270 3.91 -2.08 22.85
N GLN A 271 3.52 -2.05 24.12
CA GLN A 271 4.36 -2.48 25.24
C GLN A 271 3.63 -3.50 26.11
N ALA A 272 4.29 -4.63 26.40
CA ALA A 272 3.81 -5.59 27.38
C ALA A 272 4.95 -6.40 27.97
N SER A 273 4.70 -7.30 28.93
CA SER A 273 5.74 -8.24 29.36
C SER A 273 5.82 -9.45 28.43
N GLN A 274 4.73 -9.84 27.78
CA GLN A 274 4.70 -10.91 26.78
C GLN A 274 3.82 -10.55 25.61
N GLY A 275 4.30 -10.78 24.38
CA GLY A 275 3.53 -10.52 23.17
C GLY A 275 3.15 -9.05 23.09
N ALA A 276 4.13 -8.14 23.06
CA ALA A 276 3.84 -6.70 23.21
C ALA A 276 2.94 -6.18 22.08
N GLY A 277 3.14 -6.65 20.84
CA GLY A 277 2.16 -6.47 19.77
C GLY A 277 0.92 -7.33 19.99
N ILE A 278 1.07 -8.65 19.85
CA ILE A 278 -0.02 -9.63 20.05
C ILE A 278 0.44 -10.74 21.00
N ASN A 279 -0.43 -11.11 21.94
CA ASN A 279 -0.30 -12.32 22.73
C ASN A 279 -1.47 -13.27 22.39
N ASN A 280 -1.17 -14.41 21.76
CA ASN A 280 -2.14 -15.47 21.48
C ASN A 280 -2.08 -16.58 22.54
N ASN A 281 -2.88 -16.42 23.59
CA ASN A 281 -3.06 -17.42 24.64
C ASN A 281 -4.33 -18.26 24.46
N GLY A 282 -4.86 -18.36 23.24
CA GLY A 282 -5.96 -19.27 22.92
C GLY A 282 -5.40 -20.65 22.57
N ASP A 283 -5.40 -21.60 23.51
CA ASP A 283 -4.73 -22.91 23.39
C ASP A 283 -5.04 -23.68 22.09
N TYR A 284 -6.20 -23.43 21.47
CA TYR A 284 -6.65 -24.06 20.22
C TYR A 284 -7.12 -23.07 19.15
N SER A 285 -7.25 -21.79 19.48
CA SER A 285 -7.81 -20.80 18.56
C SER A 285 -6.70 -20.06 17.82
N PRO A 286 -6.74 -20.02 16.47
CA PRO A 286 -5.68 -19.41 15.70
C PRO A 286 -5.75 -17.88 15.72
N ALA A 287 -4.58 -17.26 15.77
CA ALA A 287 -4.39 -15.90 15.26
C ALA A 287 -3.98 -16.00 13.79
N ARG A 288 -4.88 -15.61 12.89
CA ARG A 288 -4.67 -15.58 11.44
C ARG A 288 -4.26 -14.19 11.01
N LEU A 289 -3.06 -14.05 10.45
CA LEU A 289 -2.51 -12.78 10.00
C LEU A 289 -2.18 -12.86 8.50
N THR A 290 -2.64 -11.88 7.73
CA THR A 290 -2.41 -11.79 6.29
C THR A 290 -2.04 -10.37 5.90
N ASN A 291 -1.05 -10.17 5.02
CA ASN A 291 -0.65 -8.82 4.57
C ASN A 291 -0.49 -7.83 5.74
N THR A 292 0.15 -8.26 6.83
CA THR A 292 0.16 -7.51 8.10
C THR A 292 1.59 -7.19 8.50
N THR A 293 1.80 -5.99 9.03
CA THR A 293 3.10 -5.56 9.55
C THR A 293 3.06 -5.46 11.08
N ILE A 294 4.03 -6.06 11.76
CA ILE A 294 4.18 -6.04 13.22
C ILE A 294 5.60 -5.52 13.52
N THR A 295 5.70 -4.30 14.04
CA THR A 295 6.98 -3.62 14.14
C THR A 295 7.15 -2.75 15.37
N GLY A 296 8.37 -2.59 15.87
CA GLY A 296 8.66 -1.66 16.97
C GLY A 296 7.91 -1.95 18.27
N ASN A 297 7.44 -3.18 18.51
CA ASN A 297 6.78 -3.55 19.76
C ASN A 297 7.83 -4.06 20.77
N GLU A 298 7.67 -3.71 22.05
CA GLU A 298 8.72 -3.90 23.05
C GLU A 298 8.23 -4.62 24.31
N THR A 299 8.99 -5.63 24.75
CA THR A 299 8.77 -6.21 26.09
C THR A 299 9.33 -5.31 27.19
N VAL A 300 8.53 -4.94 28.19
CA VAL A 300 8.95 -4.08 29.30
C VAL A 300 9.48 -4.86 30.51
N ALA A 301 10.46 -4.26 31.19
CA ALA A 301 11.10 -4.82 32.39
C ALA A 301 10.13 -4.98 33.58
N GLY A 302 10.23 -6.10 34.31
CA GLY A 302 9.71 -6.19 35.69
C GLY A 302 8.59 -7.18 35.98
N LEU A 303 8.17 -8.01 35.01
CA LEU A 303 7.21 -9.11 35.23
C LEU A 303 7.72 -10.42 34.58
N GLU A 304 7.13 -11.55 35.00
CA GLU A 304 7.62 -12.91 34.72
C GLU A 304 7.61 -13.25 33.21
N TYR A 305 8.74 -13.78 32.71
CA TYR A 305 8.97 -14.25 31.33
C TYR A 305 8.76 -13.20 30.24
N GLN A 306 9.82 -12.48 29.85
CA GLN A 306 9.79 -11.52 28.75
C GLN A 306 10.09 -12.18 27.41
N VAL A 307 9.04 -12.45 26.64
CA VAL A 307 9.14 -13.21 25.40
C VAL A 307 8.19 -12.61 24.36
N GLY A 308 8.63 -12.56 23.10
CA GLY A 308 7.76 -12.14 22.01
C GLY A 308 7.52 -10.63 22.01
N GLY A 309 8.51 -9.83 21.61
CA GLY A 309 8.33 -8.39 21.46
C GLY A 309 7.19 -8.09 20.49
N GLY A 310 7.23 -8.68 19.30
CA GLY A 310 6.14 -8.59 18.33
C GLY A 310 4.97 -9.48 18.73
N LEU A 311 5.22 -10.78 18.79
CA LEU A 311 4.22 -11.82 19.02
C LEU A 311 4.66 -12.82 20.07
N PHE A 312 3.74 -13.22 20.94
CA PHE A 312 3.88 -14.40 21.78
C PHE A 312 2.69 -15.32 21.59
N ALA A 313 2.90 -16.64 21.51
CA ALA A 313 1.80 -17.56 21.20
C ALA A 313 1.92 -18.91 21.93
N TYR A 314 0.87 -19.28 22.67
CA TYR A 314 0.57 -20.68 23.05
C TYR A 314 -0.39 -21.33 22.05
N GLY A 315 -1.30 -20.54 21.49
CA GLY A 315 -2.17 -20.92 20.37
C GLY A 315 -1.47 -20.85 19.02
N PRO A 316 -2.00 -21.49 17.96
CA PRO A 316 -1.39 -21.48 16.64
C PRO A 316 -1.38 -20.08 16.02
N LEU A 317 -0.26 -19.72 15.40
CA LEU A 317 -0.15 -18.56 14.51
C LEU A 317 -0.23 -19.04 13.06
N LEU A 318 -1.15 -18.49 12.28
CA LEU A 318 -1.30 -18.79 10.86
C LEU A 318 -0.94 -17.52 10.07
N MET A 319 0.27 -17.47 9.53
CA MET A 319 0.88 -16.26 8.97
C MET A 319 1.11 -16.43 7.48
N THR A 320 0.59 -15.51 6.68
CA THR A 320 0.81 -15.45 5.23
C THR A 320 1.09 -14.03 4.81
N ASN A 321 2.24 -13.78 4.17
CA ASN A 321 2.62 -12.42 3.77
C ASN A 321 2.62 -11.46 4.97
N VAL A 322 3.38 -11.80 6.02
CA VAL A 322 3.51 -10.97 7.23
C VAL A 322 4.93 -10.46 7.35
N THR A 323 5.09 -9.21 7.78
CA THR A 323 6.39 -8.62 8.11
C THR A 323 6.49 -8.39 9.62
N CYS A 324 7.39 -9.11 10.29
CA CYS A 324 7.67 -8.98 11.73
C CYS A 324 9.13 -8.52 11.93
N THR A 325 9.33 -7.23 12.19
CA THR A 325 10.66 -6.61 12.22
C THR A 325 10.76 -5.55 13.32
N GLU A 326 11.98 -5.15 13.72
CA GLU A 326 12.23 -4.09 14.71
C GLU A 326 11.54 -4.29 16.08
N ASN A 327 11.08 -5.50 16.38
CA ASN A 327 10.49 -5.79 17.69
C ASN A 327 11.57 -6.19 18.69
N THR A 328 11.37 -5.83 19.96
CA THR A 328 12.37 -6.02 21.01
C THR A 328 11.81 -6.85 22.16
N SER A 329 12.54 -7.89 22.53
CA SER A 329 12.31 -8.68 23.75
C SER A 329 13.56 -8.65 24.63
N GLN A 330 13.41 -8.68 25.95
CA GLN A 330 14.58 -8.73 26.84
C GLN A 330 15.21 -10.12 26.90
N ASN A 331 14.41 -11.19 26.82
CA ASN A 331 14.93 -12.56 26.92
C ASN A 331 14.88 -13.27 25.57
N ASP A 332 13.72 -13.77 25.16
CA ASP A 332 13.60 -14.66 24.00
C ASP A 332 12.68 -14.07 22.93
N GLY A 333 12.97 -14.32 21.66
CA GLY A 333 12.04 -14.05 20.55
C GLY A 333 11.63 -12.59 20.46
N GLY A 334 12.54 -11.70 20.09
CA GLY A 334 12.25 -10.28 19.85
C GLY A 334 11.10 -10.10 18.86
N GLY A 335 11.15 -10.81 17.74
CA GLY A 335 10.05 -10.91 16.79
C GLY A 335 8.93 -11.75 17.37
N ILE A 336 9.17 -13.06 17.47
CA ILE A 336 8.15 -14.04 17.84
C ILE A 336 8.67 -15.04 18.89
N GLY A 337 7.91 -15.21 19.97
CA GLY A 337 8.00 -16.36 20.86
C GLY A 337 6.85 -17.34 20.64
N ASN A 338 7.12 -18.46 20.01
CA ASN A 338 6.13 -19.48 19.67
C ASN A 338 6.28 -20.72 20.57
N MET A 339 5.32 -20.90 21.47
CA MET A 339 5.16 -22.08 22.33
C MET A 339 4.03 -23.01 21.87
N ALA A 340 3.37 -22.71 20.74
CA ALA A 340 2.40 -23.62 20.13
C ALA A 340 3.03 -24.98 19.80
N GLY A 341 2.29 -26.07 20.02
CA GLY A 341 2.73 -27.45 19.85
C GLY A 341 3.42 -28.07 21.07
N VAL A 342 3.94 -27.28 22.01
CA VAL A 342 4.73 -27.79 23.16
C VAL A 342 3.89 -28.64 24.13
N TRP A 343 2.56 -28.52 24.07
CA TRP A 343 1.60 -29.29 24.88
C TRP A 343 0.55 -30.06 24.06
N GLY A 344 0.88 -30.37 22.80
CA GLY A 344 -0.06 -31.03 21.88
C GLY A 344 -1.11 -30.10 21.26
N SER A 345 -0.92 -28.77 21.37
CA SER A 345 -1.69 -27.78 20.63
C SER A 345 -1.34 -27.80 19.12
N ILE A 346 -2.18 -27.18 18.31
CA ILE A 346 -1.99 -27.08 16.86
C ILE A 346 -0.71 -26.29 16.57
N LEU A 347 0.06 -26.71 15.56
CA LEU A 347 1.30 -26.04 15.18
C LEU A 347 1.02 -24.71 14.47
N SER A 348 1.92 -23.75 14.67
CA SER A 348 1.96 -22.52 13.88
C SER A 348 2.41 -22.81 12.44
N GLU A 349 1.85 -22.09 11.48
CA GLU A 349 2.05 -22.29 10.04
C GLU A 349 2.42 -20.98 9.35
N PHE A 350 3.59 -20.93 8.70
CA PHE A 350 4.14 -19.71 8.10
C PHE A 350 4.35 -19.89 6.59
N ARG A 351 3.95 -18.89 5.81
CA ARG A 351 4.18 -18.77 4.37
C ARG A 351 4.55 -17.34 4.01
N ASN A 352 5.48 -17.12 3.09
CA ASN A 352 5.80 -15.78 2.58
C ASN A 352 6.04 -14.75 3.70
N THR A 353 6.59 -15.16 4.84
CA THR A 353 6.64 -14.32 6.06
C THR A 353 8.06 -13.92 6.41
N ILE A 354 8.27 -12.63 6.68
CA ILE A 354 9.52 -12.09 7.22
C ILE A 354 9.45 -12.08 8.74
N VAL A 355 10.44 -12.68 9.39
CA VAL A 355 10.74 -12.50 10.82
C VAL A 355 12.25 -12.22 10.93
N ALA A 356 12.63 -10.96 10.82
CA ALA A 356 14.03 -10.55 10.75
C ALA A 356 14.23 -9.10 11.23
N GLY A 357 15.44 -8.76 11.69
CA GLY A 357 15.75 -7.41 12.19
C GLY A 357 15.18 -7.13 13.59
N ASN A 358 14.86 -8.17 14.36
CA ASN A 358 14.37 -8.04 15.73
C ASN A 358 15.52 -8.14 16.75
N THR A 359 15.27 -7.76 18.00
CA THR A 359 16.28 -7.77 19.07
C THR A 359 15.81 -8.61 20.26
N ALA A 360 16.64 -9.55 20.73
CA ALA A 360 16.47 -10.20 22.03
C ALA A 360 17.78 -10.76 22.60
N GLY A 361 17.75 -11.16 23.87
CA GLY A 361 18.87 -11.85 24.52
C GLY A 361 19.17 -13.22 23.90
N ASN A 362 18.16 -13.90 23.37
CA ASN A 362 18.27 -15.22 22.76
C ASN A 362 17.24 -15.39 21.63
N LEU A 363 17.68 -15.97 20.50
CA LEU A 363 16.86 -16.18 19.29
C LEU A 363 16.03 -14.93 18.93
N PRO A 364 16.68 -13.83 18.52
CA PRO A 364 16.06 -12.51 18.41
C PRO A 364 14.87 -12.47 17.46
N ASP A 365 14.88 -13.24 16.38
CA ASP A 365 13.77 -13.23 15.43
C ASP A 365 12.66 -14.20 15.81
N LEU A 366 12.98 -15.49 15.95
CA LEU A 366 11.99 -16.53 16.16
C LEU A 366 12.47 -17.56 17.19
N TYR A 367 11.90 -17.48 18.39
CA TYR A 367 12.03 -18.51 19.42
C TYR A 367 10.90 -19.52 19.26
N SER A 368 11.17 -20.69 18.68
CA SER A 368 10.15 -21.71 18.39
C SER A 368 10.70 -23.13 18.50
N TYR A 369 9.89 -24.05 19.04
CA TYR A 369 10.21 -25.48 19.11
C TYR A 369 9.64 -26.29 17.94
N PHE A 370 8.45 -25.92 17.46
CA PHE A 370 7.72 -26.62 16.42
C PHE A 370 6.96 -25.60 15.57
N LEU A 371 7.09 -25.71 14.26
CA LEU A 371 6.27 -24.97 13.30
C LEU A 371 6.21 -25.74 11.98
N ILE A 372 5.23 -25.40 11.15
CA ILE A 372 5.13 -25.88 9.78
C ILE A 372 5.51 -24.72 8.85
N SER A 373 6.58 -24.91 8.09
CA SER A 373 6.89 -24.03 6.96
C SER A 373 6.11 -24.48 5.74
N HIS A 374 5.35 -23.56 5.17
CA HIS A 374 4.78 -23.68 3.85
C HIS A 374 5.68 -23.11 2.75
N GLY A 375 6.92 -22.76 3.11
CA GLY A 375 7.94 -22.25 2.21
C GLY A 375 7.99 -20.73 2.13
N HIS A 376 9.08 -20.25 1.52
CA HIS A 376 9.32 -18.86 1.16
C HIS A 376 9.26 -17.90 2.35
N ASN A 377 9.72 -18.32 3.52
CA ASN A 377 9.85 -17.45 4.69
C ASN A 377 11.26 -16.88 4.79
N LEU A 378 11.41 -15.66 5.29
CA LEU A 378 12.70 -15.03 5.58
C LEU A 378 12.86 -14.89 7.08
N ILE A 379 13.76 -15.68 7.66
CA ILE A 379 14.10 -15.62 9.08
C ILE A 379 15.53 -15.11 9.24
N GLY A 380 15.69 -13.99 9.95
CA GLY A 380 17.01 -13.36 10.12
C GLY A 380 17.99 -14.28 10.82
N THR A 381 17.63 -14.84 11.98
CA THR A 381 18.46 -15.81 12.73
C THR A 381 17.87 -17.22 12.78
N GLY A 382 18.70 -18.23 12.52
CA GLY A 382 18.38 -19.64 12.66
C GLY A 382 19.47 -20.45 13.37
N PRO A 383 19.33 -21.79 13.47
CA PRO A 383 18.28 -22.60 12.86
C PRO A 383 16.94 -22.51 13.59
N VAL A 384 15.85 -22.75 12.85
CA VAL A 384 14.49 -22.87 13.41
C VAL A 384 13.95 -24.25 13.07
N ASN A 385 13.47 -24.99 14.08
CA ASN A 385 12.93 -26.32 13.83
C ASN A 385 11.63 -26.23 13.00
N GLY A 386 11.62 -26.87 11.83
CA GLY A 386 10.53 -26.76 10.84
C GLY A 386 10.84 -25.89 9.62
N MET A 387 11.96 -25.14 9.64
CA MET A 387 12.47 -24.37 8.50
C MET A 387 13.94 -24.71 8.25
N THR A 388 14.35 -24.75 6.99
CA THR A 388 15.75 -25.01 6.63
C THR A 388 16.14 -24.12 5.46
N ASN A 389 17.28 -23.44 5.58
CA ASN A 389 17.75 -22.53 4.55
C ASN A 389 17.85 -23.24 3.18
N GLY A 390 17.26 -22.62 2.16
CA GLY A 390 17.21 -23.12 0.78
C GLY A 390 16.21 -24.25 0.52
N VAL A 391 15.43 -24.68 1.52
CA VAL A 391 14.37 -25.68 1.35
C VAL A 391 13.03 -24.97 1.14
N ASN A 392 12.29 -25.33 0.09
CA ASN A 392 11.00 -24.72 -0.26
C ASN A 392 11.05 -23.18 -0.35
N GLY A 393 12.18 -22.61 -0.79
CA GLY A 393 12.36 -21.16 -0.87
C GLY A 393 12.57 -20.45 0.47
N ASP A 394 12.63 -21.17 1.59
CA ASP A 394 12.93 -20.54 2.89
C ASP A 394 14.35 -19.97 2.91
N ILE A 395 14.48 -18.72 3.34
CA ILE A 395 15.71 -17.98 3.55
C ILE A 395 15.92 -17.91 5.06
N VAL A 396 16.86 -18.69 5.60
CA VAL A 396 17.08 -18.79 7.05
C VAL A 396 18.54 -18.49 7.34
N GLY A 397 18.78 -17.43 8.11
CA GLY A 397 20.12 -17.07 8.53
C GLY A 397 20.69 -18.02 9.59
N SER A 398 21.84 -17.64 10.14
CA SER A 398 22.60 -18.44 11.10
C SER A 398 23.03 -17.59 12.29
N SER A 399 24.23 -17.84 12.82
CA SER A 399 24.89 -16.90 13.73
C SER A 399 25.22 -15.56 13.06
N PHE A 400 25.21 -15.51 11.72
CA PHE A 400 25.18 -14.27 10.95
C PHE A 400 23.74 -14.03 10.51
N PRO A 401 23.03 -13.07 11.12
CA PRO A 401 21.66 -12.77 10.76
C PRO A 401 21.56 -12.29 9.31
N ILE A 402 20.52 -12.71 8.60
CA ILE A 402 20.17 -12.14 7.29
C ILE A 402 19.37 -10.86 7.53
N ASP A 403 19.84 -9.76 6.96
CA ASP A 403 19.11 -8.50 6.92
C ASP A 403 18.06 -8.58 5.80
N PRO A 404 16.76 -8.35 6.10
CA PRO A 404 15.73 -8.29 5.07
C PRO A 404 15.84 -7.02 4.20
N HIS A 405 16.74 -6.08 4.52
CA HIS A 405 16.90 -4.77 3.87
C HIS A 405 15.56 -4.08 3.67
N LEU A 406 14.88 -3.76 4.77
CA LEU A 406 13.62 -3.04 4.74
C LEU A 406 13.87 -1.53 4.94
N GLY A 407 13.07 -0.70 4.28
CA GLY A 407 13.00 0.74 4.54
C GLY A 407 12.33 1.02 5.89
N PRO A 408 12.31 2.29 6.34
CA PRO A 408 11.66 2.67 7.60
C PRO A 408 10.14 2.41 7.56
N LEU A 409 9.53 2.32 8.74
CA LEU A 409 8.07 2.33 8.85
C LEU A 409 7.55 3.71 8.47
N GLN A 410 6.84 3.79 7.35
CA GLN A 410 6.32 5.06 6.84
C GLN A 410 5.05 4.85 6.02
N ASP A 411 4.46 5.97 5.58
CA ASP A 411 3.40 5.94 4.59
C ASP A 411 4.02 5.65 3.21
N ASN A 412 3.57 4.56 2.58
CA ASN A 412 4.04 4.11 1.26
C ASN A 412 2.86 4.00 0.27
N GLY A 413 1.86 4.87 0.43
CA GLY A 413 0.73 5.03 -0.49
C GLY A 413 -0.51 4.18 -0.17
N GLY A 414 -0.54 3.50 0.97
CA GLY A 414 -1.56 2.49 1.31
C GLY A 414 -2.48 2.81 2.49
N LEU A 415 -3.30 1.82 2.85
CA LEU A 415 -4.25 1.92 3.96
C LEU A 415 -3.62 2.02 5.35
N THR A 416 -2.40 1.48 5.54
CA THR A 416 -1.64 1.56 6.78
C THR A 416 -0.15 1.76 6.51
N LEU A 417 0.61 2.17 7.54
CA LEU A 417 2.07 2.31 7.44
C LEU A 417 2.73 0.95 7.20
N THR A 418 3.75 0.92 6.36
CA THR A 418 4.43 -0.32 5.96
C THR A 418 5.96 -0.16 5.95
N HIS A 419 6.67 -1.28 5.88
CA HIS A 419 8.10 -1.33 5.57
C HIS A 419 8.28 -1.84 4.15
N LEU A 420 8.72 -1.00 3.21
CA LEU A 420 9.03 -1.46 1.85
C LEU A 420 10.37 -2.21 1.81
N PRO A 421 10.45 -3.39 1.17
CA PRO A 421 11.73 -3.97 0.78
C PRO A 421 12.56 -2.97 -0.02
N LEU A 422 13.81 -2.74 0.39
CA LEU A 422 14.80 -1.94 -0.35
C LEU A 422 15.35 -2.77 -1.52
N ARG A 423 16.03 -2.12 -2.47
CA ARG A 423 16.24 -2.69 -3.81
C ARG A 423 17.04 -4.00 -3.85
N ASN A 424 17.91 -4.20 -2.88
CA ASN A 424 18.70 -5.42 -2.73
C ASN A 424 18.15 -6.33 -1.63
N SER A 425 16.86 -6.21 -1.33
CA SER A 425 16.21 -7.05 -0.35
C SER A 425 16.15 -8.48 -0.85
N PRO A 426 16.62 -9.46 -0.05
CA PRO A 426 16.40 -10.87 -0.34
C PRO A 426 14.92 -11.29 -0.33
N ALA A 427 14.00 -10.42 0.08
CA ALA A 427 12.57 -10.68 0.04
C ALA A 427 11.94 -10.46 -1.35
N ILE A 428 12.60 -9.68 -2.23
CA ILE A 428 12.05 -9.27 -3.52
C ILE A 428 11.97 -10.46 -4.48
N ASN A 429 10.80 -10.67 -5.09
CA ASN A 429 10.45 -11.78 -5.98
C ASN A 429 10.74 -13.18 -5.40
N ALA A 430 10.92 -13.28 -4.07
CA ALA A 430 11.35 -14.50 -3.41
C ALA A 430 10.19 -15.29 -2.78
N GLY A 431 8.97 -14.77 -2.84
CA GLY A 431 7.75 -15.38 -2.31
C GLY A 431 7.11 -16.41 -3.24
N ASP A 432 6.27 -17.28 -2.67
CA ASP A 432 5.46 -18.25 -3.41
C ASP A 432 4.26 -17.54 -4.05
N SER A 433 4.24 -17.48 -5.39
CA SER A 433 3.13 -16.88 -6.15
C SER A 433 1.81 -17.63 -6.04
N CYS A 434 1.76 -18.80 -5.40
CA CYS A 434 0.50 -19.53 -5.19
C CYS A 434 -0.58 -18.68 -4.50
N VAL A 435 -0.18 -17.69 -3.68
CA VAL A 435 -1.12 -16.79 -3.01
C VAL A 435 -1.78 -15.85 -4.01
N PHE A 436 -1.11 -15.50 -5.10
CA PHE A 436 -1.66 -14.64 -6.17
C PHE A 436 -2.34 -15.47 -7.26
N ASP A 437 -1.79 -16.63 -7.63
CA ASP A 437 -2.33 -17.46 -8.69
C ASP A 437 -3.56 -18.30 -8.24
N GLY A 438 -3.92 -18.23 -6.95
CA GLY A 438 -4.99 -19.02 -6.34
C GLY A 438 -4.63 -20.50 -6.13
N GLY A 439 -3.34 -20.85 -6.21
CA GLY A 439 -2.82 -22.19 -5.97
C GLY A 439 -2.76 -22.58 -4.48
N CYS A 440 -2.81 -21.59 -3.58
CA CYS A 440 -2.92 -21.76 -2.15
C CYS A 440 -3.87 -20.72 -1.54
N MET A 441 -4.19 -20.84 -0.25
CA MET A 441 -5.08 -19.93 0.45
C MET A 441 -4.33 -19.12 1.51
N PRO A 442 -4.67 -17.83 1.71
CA PRO A 442 -5.67 -17.07 0.94
C PRO A 442 -5.22 -16.72 -0.48
N HIS A 443 -6.18 -16.50 -1.38
CA HIS A 443 -5.94 -15.92 -2.70
C HIS A 443 -5.95 -14.38 -2.58
N LEU A 444 -4.84 -13.74 -2.92
CA LEU A 444 -4.53 -12.34 -2.70
C LEU A 444 -4.21 -11.66 -4.02
N ILE A 445 -5.01 -10.66 -4.38
CA ILE A 445 -4.78 -9.84 -5.58
C ILE A 445 -4.01 -8.56 -5.27
N SER A 446 -4.02 -8.12 -4.01
CA SER A 446 -3.34 -6.93 -3.52
C SER A 446 -2.46 -7.24 -2.31
N ASP A 447 -1.48 -6.37 -2.08
CA ASP A 447 -0.68 -6.37 -0.85
C ASP A 447 -1.34 -5.56 0.28
N GLN A 448 -0.64 -5.41 1.42
CA GLN A 448 -1.11 -4.67 2.60
C GLN A 448 -1.64 -3.26 2.33
N ARG A 449 -1.12 -2.58 1.30
CA ARG A 449 -1.48 -1.20 0.98
C ARG A 449 -2.87 -1.09 0.37
N GLY A 450 -3.44 -2.18 -0.12
CA GLY A 450 -4.81 -2.26 -0.61
C GLY A 450 -4.91 -2.41 -2.12
N VAL A 451 -6.13 -2.24 -2.64
CA VAL A 451 -6.54 -2.66 -3.99
C VAL A 451 -5.71 -2.10 -5.15
N ASP A 452 -5.10 -0.93 -4.97
CA ASP A 452 -4.28 -0.26 -5.98
C ASP A 452 -2.82 -0.77 -6.00
N PHE A 453 -2.46 -1.69 -5.11
CA PHE A 453 -1.13 -2.26 -4.97
C PHE A 453 -1.18 -3.77 -5.22
N PRO A 454 -0.89 -4.24 -6.45
CA PRO A 454 -0.94 -5.66 -6.78
C PRO A 454 -0.05 -6.51 -5.88
N ARG A 455 -0.50 -7.72 -5.53
CA ARG A 455 0.30 -8.67 -4.73
C ARG A 455 1.46 -9.27 -5.52
N LYS A 456 1.54 -9.05 -6.83
CA LYS A 456 2.59 -9.56 -7.70
C LYS A 456 3.00 -8.49 -8.70
N VAL A 457 4.26 -8.09 -8.67
CA VAL A 457 4.88 -7.17 -9.62
C VAL A 457 6.21 -7.78 -10.07
N GLY A 458 6.33 -8.09 -11.37
CA GLY A 458 7.52 -8.74 -11.92
C GLY A 458 7.45 -10.27 -11.87
N ALA A 459 8.56 -10.91 -11.49
CA ALA A 459 8.78 -12.35 -11.67
C ALA A 459 8.02 -13.23 -10.65
N GLY A 460 7.80 -12.72 -9.44
CA GLY A 460 7.16 -13.43 -8.34
C GLY A 460 6.56 -12.45 -7.35
N VAL A 461 5.87 -12.96 -6.34
CA VAL A 461 5.48 -12.13 -5.19
C VAL A 461 6.68 -11.96 -4.27
N ASP A 462 6.74 -10.88 -3.53
CA ASP A 462 7.70 -10.66 -2.47
C ASP A 462 7.34 -11.46 -1.20
N ILE A 463 8.37 -11.81 -0.42
CA ILE A 463 8.18 -12.27 0.95
C ILE A 463 7.78 -11.05 1.80
N GLY A 464 6.78 -11.21 2.67
CA GLY A 464 6.32 -10.17 3.60
C GLY A 464 5.00 -9.52 3.19
N ALA A 465 4.64 -8.47 3.94
CA ALA A 465 3.33 -7.82 3.87
C ALA A 465 3.08 -7.00 2.62
N VAL A 466 4.13 -6.49 1.99
CA VAL A 466 4.07 -5.62 0.81
C VAL A 466 4.78 -6.25 -0.38
N GLU A 467 4.36 -5.85 -1.56
CA GLU A 467 5.00 -6.12 -2.84
C GLU A 467 5.80 -4.87 -3.23
N ARG A 468 7.12 -4.97 -3.28
CA ARG A 468 7.89 -3.90 -3.87
C ARG A 468 7.56 -3.88 -5.35
N SER A 469 6.97 -2.79 -5.79
CA SER A 469 6.98 -2.45 -7.19
C SER A 469 8.44 -2.16 -7.56
N LEU A 470 9.14 -3.12 -8.17
CA LEU A 470 10.32 -2.80 -8.97
C LEU A 470 9.92 -1.95 -10.18
N LEU A 471 8.62 -1.97 -10.52
CA LEU A 471 7.95 -1.02 -11.39
C LEU A 471 7.48 0.24 -10.63
N ASN A 472 8.12 0.64 -9.51
CA ASN A 472 8.09 2.05 -9.14
C ASN A 472 8.87 2.74 -10.27
N ARG A 473 8.17 2.97 -11.37
CA ARG A 473 8.52 3.97 -12.32
C ARG A 473 8.63 5.23 -11.51
N ARG A 474 9.87 5.61 -11.25
CA ARG A 474 10.14 7.00 -10.90
C ARG A 474 9.44 7.78 -11.98
N ALA A 475 8.41 8.54 -11.61
CA ALA A 475 7.96 9.61 -12.44
C ALA A 475 9.23 10.43 -12.73
N LEU A 476 9.60 10.50 -14.01
CA LEU A 476 10.79 11.24 -14.38
C LEU A 476 10.58 12.67 -13.89
N PHE A 477 11.63 13.29 -13.36
CA PHE A 477 11.54 14.68 -12.90
C PHE A 477 10.59 14.88 -11.69
N ASP A 478 10.36 13.85 -10.87
CA ASP A 478 9.71 13.97 -9.55
C ASP A 478 10.70 14.53 -8.52
N PHE A 479 10.62 15.82 -8.18
CA PHE A 479 11.53 16.48 -7.24
C PHE A 479 11.06 16.41 -5.78
N ASP A 480 9.87 15.85 -5.50
CA ASP A 480 9.31 15.82 -4.14
C ASP A 480 8.94 14.43 -3.61
N GLY A 481 9.01 13.41 -4.45
CA GLY A 481 8.85 12.00 -4.15
C GLY A 481 7.39 11.57 -3.99
N ASP A 482 6.44 12.31 -4.56
CA ASP A 482 5.02 11.95 -4.51
C ASP A 482 4.56 11.01 -5.64
N GLY A 483 5.48 10.61 -6.53
CA GLY A 483 5.20 9.75 -7.66
C GLY A 483 4.63 10.48 -8.87
N ARG A 484 4.70 11.82 -8.89
CA ARG A 484 4.34 12.66 -10.04
C ARG A 484 5.55 13.41 -10.55
N SER A 485 5.57 13.65 -11.85
CA SER A 485 6.56 14.49 -12.51
C SER A 485 6.26 15.94 -12.18
N ASP A 486 7.28 16.71 -11.80
CA ASP A 486 7.12 18.13 -11.46
C ASP A 486 7.50 19.02 -12.64
N MET A 487 6.74 20.10 -12.83
CA MET A 487 7.06 21.08 -13.86
C MET A 487 8.32 21.85 -13.45
N ALA A 488 9.40 21.71 -14.23
CA ALA A 488 10.67 22.35 -13.92
C ALA A 488 11.27 23.09 -15.12
N VAL A 489 11.85 24.25 -14.86
CA VAL A 489 12.57 25.02 -15.88
C VAL A 489 13.91 25.55 -15.36
N PHE A 490 14.94 25.51 -16.20
CA PHE A 490 16.16 26.28 -15.99
C PHE A 490 16.11 27.58 -16.79
N ARG A 491 16.39 28.72 -16.13
CA ARG A 491 16.46 30.02 -16.79
C ARG A 491 17.92 30.46 -16.95
N PRO A 492 18.46 30.44 -18.18
CA PRO A 492 19.85 30.82 -18.42
C PRO A 492 20.17 32.28 -18.07
N SER A 493 19.20 33.19 -18.21
CA SER A 493 19.45 34.63 -18.00
C SER A 493 19.78 35.01 -16.56
N ASP A 494 19.28 34.25 -15.57
CA ASP A 494 19.56 34.46 -14.14
C ASP A 494 20.18 33.23 -13.46
N GLN A 495 20.49 32.17 -14.22
CA GLN A 495 21.14 30.94 -13.75
C GLN A 495 20.32 30.24 -12.66
N THR A 496 18.99 30.23 -12.79
CA THR A 496 18.09 29.74 -11.75
C THR A 496 17.18 28.63 -12.26
N TRP A 497 17.09 27.55 -11.50
CA TRP A 497 16.07 26.51 -11.63
C TRP A 497 14.81 26.95 -10.89
N TYR A 498 13.66 26.74 -11.51
CA TYR A 498 12.34 26.95 -10.95
C TYR A 498 11.56 25.65 -11.07
N ILE A 499 11.03 25.16 -9.95
CA ILE A 499 10.39 23.84 -9.87
C ILE A 499 9.03 24.05 -9.20
N ASP A 500 7.95 23.64 -9.86
CA ASP A 500 6.62 23.58 -9.27
C ASP A 500 6.33 22.16 -8.84
N ARG A 501 6.57 21.89 -7.54
CA ARG A 501 6.47 20.54 -6.99
C ARG A 501 5.02 20.21 -6.67
N SER A 502 4.52 19.12 -7.23
CA SER A 502 3.13 18.64 -7.20
C SER A 502 2.52 18.61 -5.79
N ARG A 503 3.29 18.21 -4.77
CA ARG A 503 2.87 18.09 -3.37
C ARG A 503 3.50 19.16 -2.48
N ASP A 504 4.79 19.42 -2.63
CA ASP A 504 5.54 20.31 -1.73
C ASP A 504 5.54 21.78 -2.19
N GLY A 505 4.98 22.08 -3.37
CA GLY A 505 4.84 23.41 -3.96
C GLY A 505 6.15 24.03 -4.45
N PHE A 506 6.06 25.27 -4.91
CA PHE A 506 7.15 26.00 -5.58
C PHE A 506 8.50 26.00 -4.84
N ALA A 507 9.56 25.70 -5.59
CA ALA A 507 10.96 25.81 -5.20
C ALA A 507 11.79 26.53 -6.27
N SER A 508 12.94 27.07 -5.86
CA SER A 508 13.91 27.66 -6.79
C SER A 508 15.34 27.52 -6.29
N ALA A 509 16.28 27.29 -7.20
CA ALA A 509 17.71 27.17 -6.90
C ALA A 509 18.55 27.93 -7.93
N GLN A 510 19.32 28.93 -7.49
CA GLN A 510 20.27 29.63 -8.36
C GLN A 510 21.55 28.82 -8.49
N TRP A 511 21.57 27.90 -9.45
CA TRP A 511 22.64 26.91 -9.59
C TRP A 511 22.77 26.45 -11.05
N GLY A 512 24.00 26.31 -11.55
CA GLY A 512 24.30 26.02 -12.95
C GLY A 512 24.75 27.25 -13.76
N LEU A 513 25.12 27.03 -15.02
CA LEU A 513 25.57 28.03 -15.98
C LEU A 513 24.72 28.01 -17.25
N PRO A 514 24.67 29.11 -18.02
CA PRO A 514 23.87 29.18 -19.25
C PRO A 514 24.27 28.19 -20.34
N THR A 515 25.48 27.63 -20.26
CA THR A 515 26.06 26.69 -21.25
C THR A 515 25.96 25.23 -20.82
N ASP A 516 25.39 24.96 -19.64
CA ASP A 516 25.26 23.62 -19.11
C ASP A 516 24.21 22.83 -19.89
N LYS A 517 24.43 21.52 -20.02
CA LYS A 517 23.37 20.58 -20.41
C LYS A 517 22.64 20.15 -19.16
N LEU A 518 21.32 20.29 -19.13
CA LEU A 518 20.51 19.81 -18.01
C LEU A 518 20.59 18.29 -17.96
N ALA A 519 20.70 17.71 -16.77
CA ALA A 519 20.70 16.27 -16.63
C ALA A 519 20.10 15.81 -15.28
N PRO A 520 18.90 16.27 -14.90
CA PRO A 520 18.25 15.89 -13.65
C PRO A 520 18.01 14.38 -13.60
N ALA A 521 18.20 13.81 -12.42
CA ALA A 521 18.02 12.40 -12.14
C ALA A 521 18.23 12.17 -10.64
N ASP A 522 17.70 11.09 -10.09
CA ASP A 522 17.93 10.68 -8.70
C ASP A 522 19.27 9.90 -8.61
N TYR A 523 20.34 10.62 -8.26
CA TYR A 523 21.70 10.11 -8.17
C TYR A 523 22.10 9.63 -6.77
N ASP A 524 21.36 10.03 -5.73
CA ASP A 524 21.60 9.64 -4.34
C ASP A 524 20.70 8.51 -3.83
N GLY A 525 19.67 8.14 -4.60
CA GLY A 525 18.81 6.98 -4.40
C GLY A 525 17.62 7.23 -3.48
N ASP A 526 17.29 8.48 -3.17
CA ASP A 526 16.28 8.82 -2.17
C ASP A 526 14.82 8.80 -2.68
N GLY A 527 14.65 8.61 -3.98
CA GLY A 527 13.36 8.58 -4.66
C GLY A 527 13.00 9.89 -5.37
N LYS A 528 13.85 10.92 -5.31
CA LYS A 528 13.61 12.25 -5.89
C LYS A 528 14.67 12.62 -6.90
N ALA A 529 14.26 13.33 -7.95
CA ALA A 529 15.15 13.92 -8.92
C ALA A 529 16.06 14.97 -8.27
N ASP A 530 17.37 14.85 -8.52
CA ASP A 530 18.35 15.85 -8.13
C ASP A 530 18.46 16.94 -9.21
N ILE A 531 18.77 18.17 -8.77
CA ILE A 531 19.19 19.23 -9.69
C ILE A 531 20.58 18.88 -10.21
N ALA A 532 20.71 18.72 -11.52
CA ALA A 532 21.96 18.27 -12.10
C ALA A 532 22.23 18.81 -13.51
N VAL A 533 23.52 18.93 -13.83
CA VAL A 533 24.02 19.41 -15.11
C VAL A 533 25.29 18.66 -15.54
N PHE A 534 25.47 18.58 -16.86
CA PHE A 534 26.72 18.16 -17.47
C PHE A 534 27.43 19.36 -18.10
N ARG A 535 28.69 19.57 -17.70
CA ARG A 535 29.53 20.70 -18.11
C ARG A 535 30.91 20.19 -18.54
N ASP A 536 31.23 20.30 -19.83
CA ASP A 536 32.55 20.02 -20.39
C ASP A 536 33.17 18.67 -19.94
N GLY A 537 32.37 17.62 -19.80
CA GLY A 537 32.83 16.29 -19.36
C GLY A 537 32.63 15.99 -17.88
N VAL A 538 32.14 16.95 -17.09
CA VAL A 538 31.91 16.83 -15.66
C VAL A 538 30.42 16.81 -15.36
N TRP A 539 29.98 15.82 -14.60
CA TRP A 539 28.66 15.77 -13.99
C TRP A 539 28.68 16.55 -12.69
N TRP A 540 27.71 17.43 -12.52
CA TRP A 540 27.46 18.15 -11.29
C TRP A 540 26.03 17.87 -10.86
N TRP A 541 25.80 17.59 -9.59
CA TRP A 541 24.45 17.49 -9.04
C TRP A 541 24.39 18.00 -7.61
N VAL A 542 23.18 18.28 -7.14
CA VAL A 542 22.88 18.62 -5.75
C VAL A 542 21.90 17.57 -5.23
N SER A 543 22.37 16.73 -4.31
CA SER A 543 21.59 15.66 -3.70
C SER A 543 20.37 16.21 -3.00
N SER A 544 19.20 15.67 -3.31
CA SER A 544 17.93 16.12 -2.77
C SER A 544 17.76 15.75 -1.30
N SER A 545 18.41 14.68 -0.84
CA SER A 545 18.35 14.18 0.54
C SER A 545 19.05 15.08 1.57
N ASP A 546 20.15 15.74 1.19
CA ASP A 546 20.99 16.51 2.11
C ASP A 546 21.47 17.88 1.57
N SER A 547 21.08 18.23 0.34
CA SER A 547 21.48 19.47 -0.37
C SER A 547 23.00 19.61 -0.60
N VAL A 548 23.76 18.51 -0.57
CA VAL A 548 25.20 18.53 -0.84
C VAL A 548 25.46 18.57 -2.35
N SER A 549 26.40 19.42 -2.77
CA SER A 549 26.82 19.51 -4.16
C SER A 549 27.97 18.54 -4.46
N HIS A 550 27.79 17.78 -5.53
CA HIS A 550 28.74 16.79 -6.02
C HIS A 550 29.29 17.17 -7.39
N ALA A 551 30.49 16.70 -7.69
CA ALA A 551 31.15 16.87 -8.98
C ALA A 551 31.92 15.60 -9.33
N ARG A 552 31.64 15.02 -10.50
CA ARG A 552 32.30 13.80 -10.98
C ARG A 552 32.72 13.96 -12.44
N GLN A 553 34.03 13.93 -12.69
CA GLN A 553 34.56 13.90 -14.06
C GLN A 553 34.27 12.52 -14.66
N PHE A 554 33.27 12.45 -15.53
CA PHE A 554 32.92 11.24 -16.27
C PHE A 554 32.32 11.61 -17.62
N GLY A 555 33.19 11.77 -18.61
CA GLY A 555 32.84 12.27 -19.93
C GLY A 555 33.90 13.22 -20.47
N SER A 556 33.62 13.77 -21.64
CA SER A 556 34.42 14.77 -22.35
C SER A 556 33.53 15.89 -22.87
N ALA A 557 34.14 17.04 -23.18
CA ALA A 557 33.44 18.11 -23.89
C ALA A 557 32.89 17.58 -25.23
N GLY A 558 31.59 17.78 -25.46
CA GLY A 558 30.88 17.31 -26.66
C GLY A 558 30.07 16.03 -26.47
N ASP A 559 30.29 15.27 -25.40
CA ASP A 559 29.48 14.08 -25.08
C ASP A 559 28.01 14.47 -24.81
N ILE A 560 27.09 13.55 -25.09
CA ILE A 560 25.66 13.70 -24.78
C ILE A 560 25.37 12.98 -23.45
N PRO A 561 24.96 13.68 -22.38
CA PRO A 561 24.54 13.04 -21.14
C PRO A 561 23.20 12.33 -21.36
N VAL A 562 23.07 11.11 -20.85
CA VAL A 562 21.86 10.28 -20.94
C VAL A 562 21.76 9.46 -19.65
N SER A 563 21.56 10.14 -18.52
CA SER A 563 21.48 9.47 -17.21
C SER A 563 20.29 8.53 -17.14
N GLY A 564 20.43 7.43 -16.42
CA GLY A 564 19.39 6.41 -16.32
C GLY A 564 19.88 5.16 -15.60
N ASP A 565 18.98 4.26 -15.21
CA ASP A 565 19.32 2.99 -14.57
C ASP A 565 19.68 1.94 -15.62
N TYR A 566 20.96 1.87 -16.00
CA TYR A 566 21.45 0.90 -16.98
C TYR A 566 22.00 -0.36 -16.33
N THR A 567 22.01 -0.47 -15.01
CA THR A 567 22.49 -1.65 -14.28
C THR A 567 21.35 -2.48 -13.69
N GLY A 568 20.16 -1.91 -13.55
CA GLY A 568 19.02 -2.49 -12.85
C GLY A 568 19.14 -2.36 -11.33
N ASP A 569 20.16 -1.64 -10.83
CA ASP A 569 20.34 -1.30 -9.42
C ASP A 569 19.69 0.05 -9.04
N GLY A 570 19.21 0.77 -10.06
CA GLY A 570 18.45 2.03 -10.08
C GLY A 570 18.60 2.93 -8.90
N LEU A 571 19.85 3.09 -8.56
CA LEU A 571 20.45 4.40 -8.66
C LEU A 571 20.58 4.74 -10.15
N LEU A 572 20.34 6.00 -10.53
CA LEU A 572 20.57 6.38 -11.92
C LEU A 572 22.07 6.51 -12.15
N ASP A 573 22.57 5.87 -13.21
CA ASP A 573 23.98 5.85 -13.57
C ASP A 573 24.37 7.14 -14.31
N LEU A 574 25.64 7.52 -14.18
CA LEU A 574 26.20 8.55 -15.06
C LEU A 574 26.54 7.90 -16.41
N THR A 575 25.76 8.21 -17.45
CA THR A 575 25.96 7.64 -18.78
C THR A 575 26.12 8.72 -19.83
N VAL A 576 27.12 8.57 -20.69
CA VAL A 576 27.35 9.45 -21.83
C VAL A 576 27.34 8.68 -23.14
N TYR A 577 26.71 9.28 -24.16
CA TYR A 577 26.78 8.85 -25.54
C TYR A 577 27.86 9.63 -26.29
N ARG A 578 28.82 8.90 -26.87
CA ARG A 578 29.96 9.45 -27.60
C ARG A 578 30.16 8.70 -28.90
N GLY A 579 29.75 9.30 -30.02
CA GLY A 579 30.13 8.80 -31.35
C GLY A 579 29.65 7.38 -31.68
N GLY A 580 28.57 6.90 -31.06
CA GLY A 580 28.12 5.51 -31.17
C GLY A 580 28.51 4.60 -29.99
N GLU A 581 29.23 5.12 -29.01
CA GLU A 581 29.60 4.40 -27.80
C GLU A 581 28.80 4.92 -26.60
N TRP A 582 28.30 4.01 -25.78
CA TRP A 582 27.68 4.29 -24.49
C TRP A 582 28.70 3.99 -23.40
N TRP A 583 29.04 4.99 -22.62
CA TRP A 583 29.93 4.86 -21.47
C TRP A 583 29.11 5.08 -20.21
N THR A 584 29.03 4.06 -19.37
CA THR A 584 28.21 4.05 -18.14
C THR A 584 29.13 3.93 -16.94
N LEU A 585 28.91 4.77 -15.94
CA LEU A 585 29.53 4.66 -14.64
C LEU A 585 28.45 4.35 -13.62
N ASP A 586 28.51 3.12 -13.12
CA ASP A 586 27.71 2.64 -12.02
C ASP A 586 28.06 3.45 -10.76
N LEU A 587 27.07 4.17 -10.22
CA LEU A 587 27.27 5.00 -9.03
C LEU A 587 27.41 4.16 -7.75
N SER A 588 26.79 2.98 -7.69
CA SER A 588 26.81 2.11 -6.51
C SER A 588 28.14 1.37 -6.36
N THR A 589 28.69 0.86 -7.48
CA THR A 589 29.94 0.08 -7.47
C THR A 589 31.16 0.87 -7.90
N GLY A 590 30.97 2.01 -8.59
CA GLY A 590 32.04 2.78 -9.20
C GLY A 590 32.64 2.13 -10.46
N GLN A 591 32.03 1.06 -10.98
CA GLN A 591 32.50 0.38 -12.18
C GLN A 591 32.15 1.16 -13.45
N VAL A 592 33.05 1.13 -14.42
CA VAL A 592 32.85 1.75 -15.74
C VAL A 592 32.64 0.67 -16.78
N GLY A 593 31.51 0.74 -17.47
CA GLY A 593 31.19 -0.06 -18.64
C GLY A 593 31.28 0.76 -19.93
N MET A 594 31.55 0.09 -21.05
CA MET A 594 31.43 0.66 -22.38
C MET A 594 30.76 -0.34 -23.33
N VAL A 595 29.74 0.12 -24.05
CA VAL A 595 29.04 -0.65 -25.08
C VAL A 595 29.02 0.13 -26.38
N GLY A 596 29.54 -0.46 -27.44
CA GLY A 596 29.45 0.10 -28.79
C GLY A 596 28.08 -0.19 -29.41
N PHE A 597 27.17 0.78 -29.34
CA PHE A 597 25.82 0.67 -29.89
C PHE A 597 25.33 2.01 -30.46
N GLY A 598 25.46 2.19 -31.77
CA GLY A 598 25.01 3.39 -32.48
C GLY A 598 26.06 3.96 -33.44
N ARG A 599 25.85 5.20 -33.87
CA ARG A 599 26.70 5.96 -34.79
C ARG A 599 26.71 7.45 -34.40
N PRO A 600 27.74 8.23 -34.78
CA PRO A 600 27.86 9.63 -34.38
C PRO A 600 26.65 10.54 -34.66
N GLN A 601 25.81 10.21 -35.64
CA GLN A 601 24.62 10.99 -36.03
C GLN A 601 23.30 10.48 -35.44
N ASP A 602 23.32 9.36 -34.70
CA ASP A 602 22.08 8.83 -34.13
C ASP A 602 21.66 9.68 -32.91
N LYS A 603 20.35 9.82 -32.67
CA LYS A 603 19.82 10.44 -31.45
C LYS A 603 19.69 9.37 -30.36
N PRO A 604 20.35 9.46 -29.20
CA PRO A 604 20.14 8.50 -28.12
C PRO A 604 18.75 8.68 -27.50
N VAL A 605 18.03 7.58 -27.28
CA VAL A 605 16.62 7.55 -26.81
C VAL A 605 16.40 6.42 -25.80
N PRO A 606 17.25 6.31 -24.76
CA PRO A 606 17.19 5.21 -23.81
C PRO A 606 15.89 5.21 -23.02
N ALA A 607 15.29 4.04 -22.83
CA ALA A 607 14.09 3.83 -22.03
C ALA A 607 13.98 2.34 -21.68
N ASP A 608 13.08 1.97 -20.77
CA ASP A 608 12.78 0.57 -20.42
C ASP A 608 11.71 0.01 -21.39
N TYR A 609 12.15 -0.43 -22.58
CA TYR A 609 11.28 -1.02 -23.60
C TYR A 609 10.89 -2.47 -23.28
N THR A 610 11.57 -3.13 -22.34
CA THR A 610 11.28 -4.53 -21.95
C THR A 610 10.33 -4.67 -20.76
N GLY A 611 10.27 -3.63 -19.92
CA GLY A 611 9.49 -3.55 -18.69
C GLY A 611 10.15 -4.30 -17.52
N ASP A 612 11.48 -4.46 -17.56
CA ASP A 612 12.24 -5.16 -16.51
C ASP A 612 12.79 -4.21 -15.43
N GLY A 613 12.53 -2.90 -15.56
CA GLY A 613 12.98 -1.84 -14.66
C GLY A 613 14.39 -1.32 -14.97
N ARG A 614 15.05 -1.84 -16.00
CA ARG A 614 16.36 -1.39 -16.49
C ARG A 614 16.19 -0.68 -17.83
N LEU A 615 16.95 0.39 -18.06
CA LEU A 615 16.92 1.06 -19.36
C LEU A 615 17.73 0.27 -20.39
N GLU A 616 17.13 0.10 -21.57
CA GLU A 616 17.86 -0.31 -22.77
C GLU A 616 18.72 0.83 -23.30
N LEU A 617 19.83 0.45 -23.94
CA LEU A 617 20.52 1.37 -24.85
C LEU A 617 19.67 1.47 -26.12
N ALA A 618 19.22 2.68 -26.47
CA ALA A 618 18.41 2.86 -27.66
C ALA A 618 18.80 4.10 -28.45
N VAL A 619 18.69 4.01 -29.78
CA VAL A 619 18.98 5.11 -30.70
C VAL A 619 17.90 5.25 -31.76
N TYR A 620 17.57 6.50 -32.09
CA TYR A 620 16.71 6.87 -33.21
C TYR A 620 17.56 7.29 -34.41
N ARG A 621 17.35 6.63 -35.54
CA ARG A 621 18.13 6.84 -36.77
C ARG A 621 17.19 6.89 -37.97
N ASN A 622 17.01 8.09 -38.53
CA ASN A 622 16.32 8.28 -39.81
C ASN A 622 14.91 7.64 -39.91
N GLY A 623 14.13 7.61 -38.83
CA GLY A 623 12.82 6.91 -38.81
C GLY A 623 12.85 5.51 -38.22
N GLU A 624 14.01 5.00 -37.82
CA GLU A 624 14.17 3.69 -37.21
C GLU A 624 14.55 3.81 -35.73
N TRP A 625 13.90 3.02 -34.89
CA TRP A 625 14.26 2.79 -33.49
C TRP A 625 15.10 1.54 -33.39
N TRP A 626 16.23 1.64 -32.71
CA TRP A 626 17.13 0.52 -32.45
C TRP A 626 17.34 0.42 -30.95
N SER A 627 16.99 -0.70 -30.32
CA SER A 627 17.22 -0.93 -28.89
C SER A 627 18.09 -2.17 -28.63
N PHE A 628 18.84 -2.14 -27.55
CA PHE A 628 19.74 -3.19 -27.09
C PHE A 628 19.44 -3.52 -25.62
N ASP A 629 18.92 -4.73 -25.40
CA ASP A 629 18.66 -5.32 -24.09
C ASP A 629 19.99 -5.70 -23.43
N LEU A 630 20.33 -5.02 -22.34
CA LEU A 630 21.57 -5.23 -21.60
C LEU A 630 21.54 -6.50 -20.72
N THR A 631 20.38 -7.12 -20.52
CA THR A 631 20.18 -8.31 -19.69
C THR A 631 20.49 -9.58 -20.48
N ASN A 632 20.08 -9.65 -21.75
CA ASN A 632 20.29 -10.84 -22.59
C ASN A 632 21.04 -10.58 -23.91
N GLY A 633 21.34 -9.33 -24.25
CA GLY A 633 22.07 -8.92 -25.45
C GLY A 633 21.23 -8.91 -26.73
N HIS A 634 19.90 -9.01 -26.63
CA HIS A 634 18.99 -8.96 -27.77
C HIS A 634 18.91 -7.55 -28.36
N GLN A 635 18.88 -7.48 -29.70
CA GLN A 635 18.69 -6.22 -30.44
C GLN A 635 17.33 -6.22 -31.10
N ASN A 636 16.60 -5.12 -30.94
CA ASN A 636 15.34 -4.89 -31.62
C ASN A 636 15.45 -3.71 -32.60
N THR A 637 14.68 -3.77 -33.68
CA THR A 637 14.61 -2.68 -34.66
C THR A 637 13.17 -2.49 -35.13
N ILE A 638 12.69 -1.26 -35.03
CA ILE A 638 11.32 -0.87 -35.41
C ILE A 638 11.38 0.31 -36.38
N GLU A 639 10.70 0.19 -37.52
CA GLU A 639 10.53 1.29 -38.47
C GLU A 639 9.31 2.13 -38.06
N PHE A 640 9.54 3.22 -37.32
CA PHE A 640 8.48 4.10 -36.84
C PHE A 640 8.94 5.57 -36.76
N GLY A 641 8.45 6.38 -37.69
CA GLY A 641 8.72 7.83 -37.76
C GLY A 641 9.44 8.24 -39.05
N LEU A 642 9.98 9.45 -39.06
CA LEU A 642 10.72 10.09 -40.16
C LEU A 642 12.00 10.77 -39.64
N PRO A 643 13.02 10.97 -40.49
CA PRO A 643 14.27 11.62 -40.07
C PRO A 643 14.13 13.00 -39.41
N SER A 644 13.04 13.73 -39.68
CA SER A 644 12.77 15.06 -39.12
C SER A 644 12.07 15.04 -37.77
N ASP A 645 11.67 13.87 -37.28
CA ASP A 645 10.86 13.76 -36.08
C ASP A 645 11.69 13.95 -34.81
N ASP A 646 11.00 14.40 -33.77
CA ASP A 646 11.51 14.45 -32.41
C ASP A 646 11.05 13.19 -31.66
N PRO A 647 11.96 12.26 -31.33
CA PRO A 647 11.61 11.06 -30.59
C PRO A 647 11.31 11.40 -29.12
N VAL A 648 10.25 10.82 -28.58
CA VAL A 648 9.72 11.09 -27.24
C VAL A 648 9.28 9.78 -26.55
N PRO A 649 10.18 8.78 -26.42
CA PRO A 649 9.81 7.49 -25.87
C PRO A 649 9.41 7.63 -24.40
N ALA A 650 8.28 7.01 -24.06
CA ALA A 650 7.75 6.95 -22.71
C ALA A 650 6.60 5.93 -22.71
N ASP A 651 6.10 5.53 -21.55
CA ASP A 651 4.94 4.64 -21.53
C ASP A 651 3.65 5.43 -21.48
N TYR A 652 2.94 5.49 -22.60
CA TYR A 652 1.67 6.19 -22.70
C TYR A 652 0.47 5.28 -22.43
N ASP A 653 0.64 3.96 -22.36
CA ASP A 653 -0.45 3.00 -22.17
C ASP A 653 -0.53 2.39 -20.75
N GLY A 654 0.55 2.50 -19.98
CA GLY A 654 0.67 2.12 -18.56
C GLY A 654 1.04 0.65 -18.35
N ASP A 655 1.55 -0.05 -19.36
CA ASP A 655 1.87 -1.48 -19.27
C ASP A 655 3.22 -1.81 -18.62
N GLY A 656 4.01 -0.80 -18.27
CA GLY A 656 5.33 -1.01 -17.69
C GLY A 656 6.47 -0.93 -18.70
N ARG A 657 6.19 -0.76 -20.01
CA ARG A 657 7.19 -0.59 -21.07
C ARG A 657 7.13 0.78 -21.72
N ALA A 658 8.27 1.32 -22.10
CA ALA A 658 8.32 2.52 -22.93
C ALA A 658 7.81 2.20 -24.35
N ASP A 659 6.97 3.09 -24.87
CA ASP A 659 6.45 3.08 -26.22
C ASP A 659 7.37 3.86 -27.16
N GLU A 660 7.49 3.41 -28.40
CA GLU A 660 8.10 4.23 -29.44
C GLU A 660 7.14 5.36 -29.84
N ALA A 661 7.52 6.60 -29.56
CA ALA A 661 6.70 7.77 -29.84
C ALA A 661 7.49 8.90 -30.51
N VAL A 662 6.85 9.62 -31.41
CA VAL A 662 7.42 10.79 -32.09
C VAL A 662 6.48 11.98 -32.07
N TYR A 663 7.07 13.16 -31.90
CA TYR A 663 6.42 14.46 -32.11
C TYR A 663 6.82 15.03 -33.46
N ARG A 664 5.83 15.50 -34.23
CA ARG A 664 6.03 16.10 -35.55
C ARG A 664 5.04 17.23 -35.77
N ASP A 665 5.53 18.46 -35.81
CA ASP A 665 4.74 19.64 -36.23
C ASP A 665 3.38 19.81 -35.48
N GLY A 666 3.30 19.44 -34.19
CA GLY A 666 2.05 19.49 -33.42
C GLY A 666 1.22 18.19 -33.41
N LEU A 667 1.73 17.12 -34.00
CA LEU A 667 1.12 15.80 -34.01
C LEU A 667 1.97 14.83 -33.18
N TRP A 668 1.29 14.04 -32.35
CA TRP A 668 1.88 12.92 -31.63
C TRP A 668 1.54 11.63 -32.37
N TYR A 669 2.54 10.78 -32.53
CA TYR A 669 2.43 9.44 -33.08
C TYR A 669 3.03 8.49 -32.06
N ILE A 670 2.22 7.57 -31.53
CA ILE A 670 2.66 6.61 -30.50
C ILE A 670 2.41 5.22 -31.03
N PHE A 671 3.42 4.37 -30.94
CA PHE A 671 3.29 2.95 -31.20
C PHE A 671 3.32 2.23 -29.86
N SER A 672 2.15 2.09 -29.24
CA SER A 672 2.07 1.54 -27.89
C SER A 672 2.35 0.05 -27.85
N SER A 673 3.12 -0.37 -26.85
CA SER A 673 3.55 -1.74 -26.57
C SER A 673 2.37 -2.72 -26.48
N SER A 674 1.25 -2.29 -25.88
CA SER A 674 0.06 -3.13 -25.66
C SER A 674 -1.21 -2.59 -26.32
N ALA A 675 -1.34 -1.26 -26.44
CA ALA A 675 -2.53 -0.61 -27.00
C ALA A 675 -2.48 -0.38 -28.53
N GLY A 676 -1.34 -0.63 -29.17
CA GLY A 676 -1.13 -0.42 -30.61
C GLY A 676 -0.99 1.05 -31.01
N TYR A 677 -1.15 1.34 -32.30
CA TYR A 677 -0.87 2.67 -32.86
C TYR A 677 -1.91 3.73 -32.47
N GLN A 678 -1.44 4.87 -31.95
CA GLN A 678 -2.23 6.04 -31.59
C GLN A 678 -1.71 7.30 -32.30
N GLN A 679 -2.64 8.22 -32.58
CA GLN A 679 -2.31 9.54 -33.13
C GLN A 679 -3.29 10.58 -32.59
N TYR A 680 -2.78 11.72 -32.12
CA TYR A 680 -3.59 12.88 -31.78
C TYR A 680 -2.86 14.19 -32.09
N SER A 681 -3.65 15.26 -32.26
CA SER A 681 -3.14 16.60 -32.55
C SER A 681 -3.11 17.41 -31.28
N PHE A 682 -1.91 17.71 -30.81
CA PHE A 682 -1.67 18.46 -29.58
C PHE A 682 -0.35 19.20 -29.64
N GLY A 683 -0.41 20.49 -29.98
CA GLY A 683 0.75 21.37 -30.09
C GLY A 683 0.88 22.03 -31.47
N LEU A 684 2.04 22.62 -31.71
CA LEU A 684 2.45 23.33 -32.92
C LEU A 684 3.92 23.00 -33.22
N SER A 685 4.36 23.18 -34.46
CA SER A 685 5.76 22.96 -34.87
C SER A 685 6.82 23.80 -34.13
N THR A 686 6.41 24.75 -33.29
CA THR A 686 7.31 25.60 -32.49
C THR A 686 7.32 25.23 -31.01
N ASP A 687 6.51 24.25 -30.61
CA ASP A 687 6.44 23.84 -29.21
C ASP A 687 7.52 22.80 -28.91
N THR A 688 7.96 22.77 -27.66
CA THR A 688 8.87 21.72 -27.16
C THR A 688 8.04 20.62 -26.53
N PRO A 689 8.13 19.35 -26.97
CA PRO A 689 7.46 18.25 -26.27
C PRO A 689 8.15 17.98 -24.93
N VAL A 690 7.33 17.74 -23.89
CA VAL A 690 7.76 17.52 -22.50
C VAL A 690 6.92 16.43 -21.82
N PRO A 691 6.78 15.24 -22.43
CA PRO A 691 5.90 14.22 -21.89
C PRO A 691 6.45 13.65 -20.58
N ALA A 692 5.58 13.53 -19.57
CA ALA A 692 5.88 12.97 -18.26
C ALA A 692 4.58 12.57 -17.55
N ASP A 693 4.63 11.83 -16.44
CA ASP A 693 3.44 11.47 -15.65
C ASP A 693 3.14 12.57 -14.63
N TYR A 694 2.36 13.58 -15.01
CA TYR A 694 2.04 14.74 -14.16
C TYR A 694 0.86 14.48 -13.21
N ASP A 695 0.05 13.44 -13.47
CA ASP A 695 -1.12 13.12 -12.65
C ASP A 695 -0.91 11.91 -11.71
N GLY A 696 0.19 11.19 -11.86
CA GLY A 696 0.62 10.07 -11.02
C GLY A 696 -0.18 8.81 -11.27
N ASP A 697 -0.80 8.66 -12.45
CA ASP A 697 -1.57 7.47 -12.81
C ASP A 697 -0.71 6.31 -13.34
N GLY A 698 0.60 6.52 -13.45
CA GLY A 698 1.57 5.55 -13.96
C GLY A 698 1.72 5.55 -15.48
N LYS A 699 1.00 6.45 -16.18
CA LYS A 699 1.10 6.68 -17.61
C LYS A 699 1.71 8.04 -17.90
N THR A 700 2.36 8.12 -19.04
CA THR A 700 2.92 9.38 -19.52
C THR A 700 1.82 10.24 -20.10
N ASP A 701 1.70 11.45 -19.59
CA ASP A 701 0.86 12.49 -20.15
C ASP A 701 1.55 13.14 -21.37
N PRO A 702 0.84 13.25 -22.49
CA PRO A 702 1.30 14.08 -23.60
C PRO A 702 1.31 15.55 -23.21
N ALA A 703 2.48 16.19 -23.24
CA ALA A 703 2.63 17.56 -22.80
C ALA A 703 3.56 18.38 -23.72
N ILE A 704 3.28 19.68 -23.82
CA ILE A 704 4.11 20.66 -24.55
C ILE A 704 4.43 21.89 -23.71
N PHE A 705 5.61 22.47 -23.94
CA PHE A 705 6.02 23.77 -23.41
C PHE A 705 6.00 24.82 -24.53
N ARG A 706 5.24 25.89 -24.31
CA ARG A 706 5.07 26.99 -25.26
C ARG A 706 5.21 28.33 -24.56
N GLN A 707 6.29 29.04 -24.88
CA GLN A 707 6.49 30.45 -24.48
C GLN A 707 6.33 30.72 -22.96
N GLY A 708 6.68 29.76 -22.10
CA GLY A 708 6.51 29.88 -20.64
C GLY A 708 5.22 29.27 -20.08
N SER A 709 4.48 28.50 -20.88
CA SER A 709 3.29 27.77 -20.42
C SER A 709 3.37 26.29 -20.77
N TRP A 710 2.96 25.46 -19.83
CA TRP A 710 2.79 24.02 -19.94
C TRP A 710 1.38 23.73 -20.38
N TRP A 711 1.23 22.78 -21.31
CA TRP A 711 -0.06 22.26 -21.74
C TRP A 711 0.02 20.75 -21.62
N VAL A 712 -0.81 20.15 -20.78
CA VAL A 712 -0.76 18.71 -20.46
C VAL A 712 -2.12 18.09 -20.78
N ILE A 713 -2.11 16.94 -21.47
CA ILE A 713 -3.29 16.07 -21.57
C ILE A 713 -3.20 15.05 -20.45
N ASN A 714 -4.10 15.13 -19.48
CA ASN A 714 -4.23 14.15 -18.41
C ASN A 714 -4.62 12.77 -18.99
N SER A 715 -3.77 11.78 -18.82
CA SER A 715 -3.90 10.40 -19.29
C SER A 715 -5.11 9.69 -18.67
N ALA A 716 -5.40 9.96 -17.39
CA ALA A 716 -6.47 9.30 -16.64
C ALA A 716 -7.89 9.67 -17.12
N ASN A 717 -8.10 10.91 -17.59
CA ASN A 717 -9.44 11.41 -17.93
C ASN A 717 -9.55 12.21 -19.24
N GLY A 718 -8.42 12.48 -19.91
CA GLY A 718 -8.35 13.19 -21.18
C GLY A 718 -8.57 14.71 -21.10
N SER A 719 -8.62 15.29 -19.90
CA SER A 719 -8.71 16.75 -19.73
C SER A 719 -7.39 17.44 -20.08
N VAL A 720 -7.46 18.71 -20.46
CA VAL A 720 -6.28 19.51 -20.77
C VAL A 720 -6.07 20.54 -19.67
N SER A 721 -4.90 20.55 -19.04
CA SER A 721 -4.45 21.63 -18.16
C SER A 721 -3.55 22.61 -18.90
N VAL A 722 -3.54 23.86 -18.43
CA VAL A 722 -2.67 24.91 -18.96
C VAL A 722 -2.11 25.71 -17.80
N ASP A 723 -0.82 25.58 -17.58
CA ASP A 723 -0.13 26.13 -16.41
C ASP A 723 0.93 27.13 -16.86
N SER A 724 0.79 28.39 -16.41
CA SER A 724 1.71 29.47 -16.76
C SER A 724 2.96 29.45 -15.87
N PHE A 725 3.76 28.39 -16.00
CA PHE A 725 4.96 28.17 -15.21
C PHE A 725 6.24 28.26 -16.07
N GLY A 726 6.78 29.47 -16.23
CA GLY A 726 8.02 29.69 -16.96
C GLY A 726 8.06 31.01 -17.74
N ARG A 727 9.03 31.14 -18.65
CA ARG A 727 9.18 32.25 -19.60
C ARG A 727 9.64 31.75 -20.97
N GLN A 728 9.53 32.62 -21.97
CA GLN A 728 9.82 32.28 -23.38
C GLN A 728 11.21 31.67 -23.65
N ASN A 729 12.22 31.99 -22.85
CA ASN A 729 13.60 31.50 -23.02
C ASN A 729 14.05 30.56 -21.88
N ASP A 730 13.10 30.10 -21.08
CA ASP A 730 13.37 29.08 -20.08
C ASP A 730 13.49 27.72 -20.80
N LEU A 731 14.40 26.88 -20.32
CA LEU A 731 14.62 25.53 -20.81
C LEU A 731 13.80 24.57 -19.94
N PRO A 732 12.77 23.89 -20.49
CA PRO A 732 12.03 22.88 -19.73
C PRO A 732 12.95 21.69 -19.46
N VAL A 733 12.91 21.21 -18.23
CA VAL A 733 13.82 20.20 -17.69
C VAL A 733 13.50 18.81 -18.27
N GLU A 734 12.24 18.57 -18.58
CA GLU A 734 11.70 17.34 -19.16
C GLU A 734 12.10 17.12 -20.62
N ALA A 735 12.68 18.15 -21.26
CA ALA A 735 13.26 18.07 -22.61
C ALA A 735 14.80 18.04 -22.59
N ALA A 736 15.42 17.62 -21.48
CA ALA A 736 16.87 17.65 -21.29
C ALA A 736 17.67 16.74 -22.27
N TYR A 737 17.01 15.87 -23.05
CA TYR A 737 17.66 14.86 -23.89
C TYR A 737 17.09 14.79 -25.31
#